data_AF-A0A512DQ58-F1
#
_entry.id   AF-A0A512DQ58-F1
#
_cell.length_a   1.000
_cell.length_b   1.000
_cell.length_c   1.000
_cell.angle_alpha   90.00
_cell.angle_beta   90.00
_cell.angle_gamma   90.00
#
_symmetry.space_group_name_H-M   'P 1'
#
loop_
_entity.id
_entity.type
_entity.pdbx_description
1 polymer ?
#
loop_
_entity_poly.entity_id
_entity_poly.type
_entity_poly.pdbx_seq_one_letter_code
_entity_poly.pdbx_strand_id
1 'polypeptide(L)'
;MADERVSDPELEDLIQHLQQTHKLDFRGYKRTSLRRRIRQRMEEVGCADFATYRAYVDANAQEFSDLLNTVLINVTSFFRDTDPWTVLSRDIIPQIVERKKEGQPIRIWSVGCASGQEPYSAAMLFAEAMGVEWFCNNVKVYANDLDESALRAARSATYTAREVDGVPPDLLAKYFEHVNSHYVFHRDLRKCVIFGRHNIVNDAPISRIDLLICRNLLIYLDSPTQNTVLPRLHYALNPGGILFLGKAETQLARSKQFEQVDLKSRLFRKVPLEWQRSRGGTLSASPSVTMNHRNSQTRLLEAIVDGSATAYIAVGLDGQVMLANAMARRLLEVGPTDIGKPFHELPVSYRPAELRSRIEEVQATSRALRLENQSYHRPPAESIWLTIDITPIHGDDGKLLATLLGFNNTTRAHQLQTELETTQETLETTVEELQSANEELETTNEELQSTNEELETTNEELQSTNEELETTNEELRSTNEQLESMNDEMRRQSDEATEYRSYAEAVLRSMDTGVIVLDHEMKVRSWNRWSENTWGLRSEEVLGQRLSSVDIGLPVLRLTANIQRVLNGEERQIFIEFRALDRRGRMLDFRVLLLPLLYGSQDARGIVLIMEDMTDLRRSEAFSAYLGRIVAGLMNEVYFLDPETLRFKEVNAGAQRKLGMNMDRIRETTLMDFMPLVPEEDLRAFLTPLMDGKKQEVVFETVLGVKADYSYPAEICMQYLKHEDPPIIVAIVHDTTDRSQLGKVPREMPEESEDEARSAD
;
A
#
# COMPACT_ATOMS: atom_id res chain seq x y z
N MET A 1 27.32 -0.97 -33.29
CA MET A 1 26.00 -0.32 -33.36
C MET A 1 24.94 -1.39 -33.18
N ALA A 2 24.81 -1.94 -31.97
CA ALA A 2 23.96 -3.08 -31.66
C ALA A 2 23.33 -2.93 -30.27
N ASP A 3 22.56 -1.85 -30.06
CA ASP A 3 21.87 -1.59 -28.78
C ASP A 3 20.53 -0.83 -28.96
N GLU A 4 19.89 -0.95 -30.14
CA GLU A 4 18.65 -0.21 -30.46
C GLU A 4 17.36 -1.04 -30.30
N ARG A 5 17.40 -2.28 -29.79
CA ARG A 5 16.22 -3.17 -29.76
C ARG A 5 16.03 -3.98 -28.47
N VAL A 6 16.31 -3.44 -27.29
CA VAL A 6 15.72 -4.00 -26.06
C VAL A 6 14.55 -3.11 -25.67
N SER A 7 13.35 -3.53 -26.07
CA SER A 7 12.10 -2.95 -25.58
C SER A 7 12.04 -3.21 -24.08
N ASP A 8 11.98 -2.14 -23.29
CA ASP A 8 11.83 -2.22 -21.83
C ASP A 8 10.31 -2.28 -21.56
N PRO A 9 9.74 -3.45 -21.24
CA PRO A 9 8.29 -3.65 -21.23
C PRO A 9 7.59 -2.70 -20.23
N GLU A 10 8.20 -2.44 -19.07
CA GLU A 10 7.64 -1.51 -18.09
C GLU A 10 7.59 -0.05 -18.59
N LEU A 11 8.57 0.34 -19.40
CA LEU A 11 8.58 1.65 -20.05
C LEU A 11 7.51 1.75 -21.13
N GLU A 12 7.28 0.69 -21.90
CA GLU A 12 6.22 0.65 -22.91
C GLU A 12 4.84 0.74 -22.26
N ASP A 13 4.62 0.02 -21.15
CA ASP A 13 3.40 0.08 -20.36
C ASP A 13 3.13 1.49 -19.81
N LEU A 14 4.15 2.15 -19.26
CA LEU A 14 4.04 3.54 -18.82
C LEU A 14 3.67 4.45 -20.00
N ILE A 15 4.29 4.27 -21.16
CA ILE A 15 4.00 5.08 -22.35
C ILE A 15 2.59 4.85 -22.87
N GLN A 16 2.11 3.60 -22.88
CA GLN A 16 0.74 3.25 -23.24
C GLN A 16 -0.27 3.86 -22.26
N HIS A 17 0.01 3.80 -20.96
CA HIS A 17 -0.81 4.42 -19.92
C HIS A 17 -0.90 5.94 -20.11
N LEU A 18 0.24 6.63 -20.31
CA LEU A 18 0.27 8.07 -20.56
C LEU A 18 -0.51 8.44 -21.83
N GLN A 19 -0.46 7.59 -22.85
CA GLN A 19 -1.23 7.78 -24.08
C GLN A 19 -2.74 7.64 -23.84
N GLN A 20 -3.18 6.62 -23.11
CA GLN A 20 -4.60 6.38 -22.81
C GLN A 20 -5.18 7.48 -21.92
N THR A 21 -4.49 7.83 -20.84
CA THR A 21 -4.98 8.74 -19.81
C THR A 21 -4.89 10.21 -20.23
N HIS A 22 -3.80 10.60 -20.92
CA HIS A 22 -3.52 12.01 -21.21
C HIS A 22 -3.47 12.37 -22.71
N LYS A 23 -3.77 11.42 -23.60
CA LYS A 23 -3.82 11.60 -25.07
C LYS A 23 -2.51 12.18 -25.64
N LEU A 24 -1.38 11.77 -25.07
CA LEU A 24 -0.04 12.13 -25.52
C LEU A 24 0.66 10.90 -26.07
N ASP A 25 0.99 10.94 -27.36
CA ASP A 25 1.54 9.81 -28.09
C ASP A 25 3.07 9.91 -28.16
N PHE A 26 3.75 9.12 -27.33
CA PHE A 26 5.21 9.01 -27.29
C PHE A 26 5.76 7.88 -28.15
N ARG A 27 4.92 7.11 -28.85
CA ARG A 27 5.36 5.90 -29.57
C ARG A 27 6.40 6.18 -30.65
N GLY A 28 6.32 7.36 -31.27
CA GLY A 28 7.26 7.81 -32.30
C GLY A 28 8.50 8.55 -31.78
N TYR A 29 8.70 8.65 -30.47
CA TYR A 29 9.86 9.28 -29.86
C TYR A 29 10.98 8.25 -29.64
N LYS A 30 12.24 8.72 -29.68
CA LYS A 30 13.41 7.88 -29.42
C LYS A 30 13.39 7.32 -28.00
N ARG A 31 13.21 6.00 -27.88
CA ARG A 31 13.11 5.27 -26.60
C ARG A 31 14.30 5.50 -25.68
N THR A 32 15.52 5.53 -26.23
CA THR A 32 16.74 5.82 -25.46
C THR A 32 16.72 7.18 -24.77
N SER A 33 16.18 8.20 -25.43
CA SER A 33 16.07 9.56 -24.88
C SER A 33 14.93 9.69 -23.89
N LEU A 34 13.78 9.09 -24.20
CA LEU A 34 12.64 9.01 -23.29
C LEU A 34 13.02 8.32 -21.98
N ARG A 35 13.55 7.09 -22.06
CA ARG A 35 13.96 6.29 -20.91
C ARG A 35 14.86 7.07 -19.97
N ARG A 36 15.89 7.74 -20.52
CA ARG A 36 16.84 8.53 -19.73
C ARG A 36 16.16 9.69 -18.99
N ARG A 37 15.23 10.40 -19.64
CA ARG A 37 14.53 11.56 -19.05
C ARG A 37 13.49 11.14 -18.02
N ILE A 38 12.76 10.06 -18.28
CA ILE A 38 11.78 9.52 -17.35
C ILE A 38 12.51 8.98 -16.11
N ARG A 39 13.61 8.24 -16.27
CA ARG A 39 14.43 7.80 -15.14
C ARG A 39 14.98 8.95 -14.31
N GLN A 40 15.45 10.02 -14.97
CA GLN A 40 15.86 11.22 -14.24
C GLN A 40 14.72 11.81 -13.40
N ARG A 41 13.50 11.88 -13.97
CA ARG A 41 12.33 12.36 -13.23
C ARG A 41 11.96 11.43 -12.07
N MET A 42 12.02 10.12 -12.29
CA MET A 42 11.82 9.10 -11.25
C MET A 42 12.80 9.27 -10.09
N GLU A 43 14.08 9.51 -10.38
CA GLU A 43 15.10 9.80 -9.37
C GLU A 43 14.77 11.07 -8.56
N GLU A 44 14.27 12.13 -9.22
CA GLU A 44 13.88 13.38 -8.57
C GLU A 44 12.69 13.21 -7.60
N VAL A 45 11.73 12.34 -7.94
CA VAL A 45 10.55 12.07 -7.09
C VAL A 45 10.72 10.86 -6.17
N GLY A 46 11.84 10.14 -6.26
CA GLY A 46 12.17 9.00 -5.41
C GLY A 46 11.49 7.68 -5.80
N CYS A 47 11.10 7.48 -7.05
CA CYS A 47 10.52 6.23 -7.55
C CYS A 47 11.62 5.27 -8.05
N ALA A 48 11.57 4.01 -7.61
CA ALA A 48 12.59 3.01 -7.93
C ALA A 48 12.43 2.37 -9.32
N ASP A 49 11.19 2.21 -9.78
CA ASP A 49 10.83 1.52 -11.03
C ASP A 49 9.65 2.21 -11.75
N PHE A 50 9.40 1.83 -13.01
CA PHE A 50 8.39 2.47 -13.84
C PHE A 50 6.96 2.18 -13.36
N ALA A 51 6.73 1.03 -12.71
CA ALA A 51 5.43 0.67 -12.14
C ALA A 51 5.06 1.59 -10.96
N THR A 52 5.99 1.78 -10.03
CA THR A 52 5.86 2.70 -8.90
C THR A 52 5.67 4.13 -9.39
N TYR A 53 6.42 4.52 -10.43
CA TYR A 53 6.29 5.84 -11.03
C TYR A 53 4.94 6.05 -11.73
N ARG A 54 4.40 5.03 -12.41
CA ARG A 54 3.04 5.06 -12.99
C ARG A 54 1.98 5.33 -11.92
N ALA A 55 2.02 4.58 -10.82
CA ALA A 55 1.12 4.80 -9.69
C ALA A 55 1.27 6.20 -9.08
N TYR A 56 2.51 6.71 -9.02
CA TYR A 56 2.78 8.07 -8.54
C TYR A 56 2.21 9.16 -9.47
N VAL A 57 2.30 8.99 -10.80
CA VAL A 57 1.69 9.91 -11.78
C VAL A 57 0.16 9.94 -11.62
N ASP A 58 -0.48 8.79 -11.40
CA ASP A 58 -1.94 8.71 -11.20
C ASP A 58 -2.40 9.35 -9.88
N ALA A 59 -1.61 9.18 -8.82
CA ALA A 59 -1.90 9.77 -7.51
C ALA A 59 -1.67 11.29 -7.46
N ASN A 60 -0.79 11.84 -8.31
CA ASN A 60 -0.37 13.24 -8.27
C ASN A 60 -0.72 13.97 -9.56
N ALA A 61 -1.82 14.72 -9.56
CA ALA A 61 -2.32 15.45 -10.73
C ALA A 61 -1.31 16.44 -11.36
N GLN A 62 -0.35 16.95 -10.57
CA GLN A 62 0.70 17.85 -11.06
C GLN A 62 1.86 17.11 -11.72
N GLU A 63 2.14 15.87 -11.31
CA GLU A 63 3.33 15.13 -11.75
C GLU A 63 3.34 14.89 -13.25
N PHE A 64 2.18 14.60 -13.84
CA PHE A 64 2.09 14.46 -15.30
C PHE A 64 2.62 15.70 -16.05
N SER A 65 2.31 16.90 -15.55
CA SER A 65 2.79 18.14 -16.15
C SER A 65 4.30 18.31 -15.99
N ASP A 66 4.85 17.89 -14.86
CA ASP A 66 6.29 17.99 -14.57
C ASP A 66 7.10 16.95 -15.35
N LEU A 67 6.57 15.74 -15.51
CA LEU A 67 7.07 14.71 -16.41
C LEU A 67 7.11 15.21 -17.85
N LEU A 68 6.02 15.82 -18.33
CA LEU A 68 5.97 16.40 -19.66
C LEU A 68 7.05 17.46 -19.85
N ASN A 69 7.21 18.38 -18.89
CA ASN A 69 8.25 19.41 -18.95
C ASN A 69 9.68 18.85 -18.93
N THR A 70 9.86 17.65 -18.36
CA THR A 70 11.16 16.96 -18.31
C THR A 70 11.45 16.20 -19.60
N VAL A 71 10.42 15.56 -20.16
CA VAL A 71 10.49 14.73 -21.38
C VAL A 71 10.52 15.59 -22.63
N LEU A 72 9.57 16.51 -22.77
CA LEU A 72 9.52 17.53 -23.82
C LEU A 72 10.46 18.64 -23.35
N ILE A 73 11.66 18.75 -23.93
CA ILE A 73 12.52 19.92 -23.63
C ILE A 73 11.83 21.15 -24.22
N ASN A 74 11.01 21.81 -23.42
CA ASN A 74 10.29 23.03 -23.77
C ASN A 74 11.20 24.29 -23.72
N VAL A 75 12.52 24.10 -23.63
CA VAL A 75 13.49 25.19 -23.61
C VAL A 75 13.56 25.80 -25.01
N THR A 76 12.92 26.96 -25.13
CA THR A 76 12.93 27.82 -26.31
C THR A 76 13.34 29.23 -25.89
N SER A 77 13.82 30.02 -26.85
CA SER A 77 14.24 31.39 -26.63
C SER A 77 13.89 32.20 -27.87
N PHE A 78 13.66 33.51 -27.70
CA PHE A 78 13.53 34.39 -28.85
C PHE A 78 14.80 34.33 -29.71
N PHE A 79 14.61 34.32 -31.03
CA PHE A 79 15.69 34.25 -32.02
C PHE A 79 16.73 33.15 -31.77
N ARG A 80 16.30 31.97 -31.26
CA ARG A 80 17.17 30.82 -31.01
C ARG A 80 18.01 30.49 -32.25
N ASP A 81 19.33 30.50 -32.10
CA ASP A 81 20.30 30.54 -33.20
C ASP A 81 20.15 31.79 -34.08
N THR A 82 20.73 32.92 -33.68
CA THR A 82 20.55 34.23 -34.31
C THR A 82 20.90 34.27 -35.81
N ASP A 83 21.94 33.53 -36.22
CA ASP A 83 22.40 33.46 -37.61
C ASP A 83 21.26 33.06 -38.60
N PRO A 84 20.57 31.92 -38.44
CA PRO A 84 19.42 31.56 -39.26
C PRO A 84 18.30 32.60 -39.34
N TRP A 85 17.95 33.25 -38.23
CA TRP A 85 16.92 34.29 -38.22
C TRP A 85 17.33 35.53 -39.00
N THR A 86 18.63 35.85 -39.01
CA THR A 86 19.20 36.94 -39.81
C THR A 86 19.07 36.65 -41.31
N VAL A 87 19.39 35.42 -41.73
CA VAL A 87 19.21 34.97 -43.13
C VAL A 87 17.73 34.97 -43.51
N LEU A 88 16.86 34.47 -42.63
CA LEU A 88 15.41 34.50 -42.84
C LEU A 88 14.91 35.94 -43.04
N SER A 89 15.33 36.88 -42.19
CA SER A 89 14.93 38.29 -42.25
C SER A 89 15.42 38.99 -43.52
N ARG A 90 16.69 38.82 -43.88
CA ARG A 90 17.31 39.54 -45.00
C ARG A 90 16.95 38.96 -46.35
N ASP A 91 16.95 37.64 -46.47
CA ASP A 91 16.93 36.97 -47.78
C ASP A 91 15.58 36.34 -48.10
N ILE A 92 14.86 35.82 -47.10
CA ILE A 92 13.65 35.00 -47.31
C ILE A 92 12.36 35.80 -47.16
N ILE A 93 12.19 36.53 -46.07
CA ILE A 93 10.96 37.28 -45.78
C ILE A 93 10.63 38.25 -46.93
N PRO A 94 11.57 39.07 -47.45
CA PRO A 94 11.28 39.95 -48.59
C PRO A 94 10.75 39.19 -49.82
N GLN A 95 11.33 38.03 -50.14
CA GLN A 95 10.87 37.20 -51.26
C GLN A 95 9.44 36.67 -51.06
N ILE A 96 9.07 36.32 -49.81
CA ILE A 96 7.71 35.88 -49.49
C ILE A 96 6.72 37.04 -49.68
N VAL A 97 7.09 38.24 -49.23
CA VAL A 97 6.24 39.44 -49.34
C VAL A 97 6.05 39.84 -50.81
N GLU A 98 7.12 39.89 -51.60
CA GLU A 98 7.07 40.28 -53.02
C GLU A 98 6.25 39.30 -53.89
N ARG A 99 6.25 38.01 -53.56
CA ARG A 99 5.51 37.00 -54.34
C ARG A 99 4.00 37.05 -54.14
N LYS A 100 3.51 37.74 -53.11
CA LYS A 100 2.09 37.77 -52.78
C LYS A 100 1.37 38.84 -53.57
N LYS A 101 0.30 38.43 -54.25
CA LYS A 101 -0.62 39.36 -54.92
C LYS A 101 -1.52 40.04 -53.89
N GLU A 102 -1.99 41.24 -54.22
CA GLU A 102 -2.92 42.01 -53.39
C GLU A 102 -4.14 41.15 -52.99
N GLY A 103 -4.45 41.11 -51.69
CA GLY A 103 -5.54 40.29 -51.12
C GLY A 103 -5.21 38.83 -50.81
N GLN A 104 -3.99 38.34 -51.08
CA GLN A 104 -3.58 36.98 -50.68
C GLN A 104 -2.88 36.98 -49.32
N PRO A 105 -3.39 36.26 -48.31
CA PRO A 105 -2.73 36.23 -47.01
C PRO A 105 -1.42 35.44 -47.05
N ILE A 106 -0.47 35.86 -46.22
CA ILE A 106 0.72 35.09 -45.87
C ILE A 106 0.38 34.19 -44.70
N ARG A 107 0.65 32.90 -44.82
CA ARG A 107 0.41 31.91 -43.77
C ARG A 107 1.74 31.38 -43.27
N ILE A 108 1.99 31.60 -41.99
CA ILE A 108 3.17 31.08 -41.28
C ILE A 108 2.70 29.96 -40.37
N TRP A 109 3.44 28.87 -40.27
CA TRP A 109 3.13 27.77 -39.36
C TRP A 109 4.37 27.40 -38.54
N SER A 110 4.31 27.60 -37.23
CA SER A 110 5.31 27.14 -36.26
C SER A 110 4.82 25.85 -35.59
N VAL A 111 5.57 24.77 -35.80
CA VAL A 111 5.31 23.43 -35.26
C VAL A 111 6.23 23.16 -34.09
N GLY A 112 5.66 22.81 -32.93
CA GLY A 112 6.43 22.67 -31.68
C GLY A 112 6.83 24.02 -31.10
N CYS A 113 5.86 24.94 -30.99
CA CYS A 113 6.10 26.34 -30.65
C CYS A 113 6.45 26.60 -29.17
N ALA A 114 6.33 25.60 -28.29
CA ALA A 114 6.54 25.70 -26.85
C ALA A 114 5.85 26.94 -26.25
N SER A 115 6.57 27.78 -25.51
CA SER A 115 6.04 29.00 -24.88
C SER A 115 5.93 30.21 -25.83
N GLY A 116 6.00 30.02 -27.15
CA GLY A 116 5.61 31.00 -28.17
C GLY A 116 6.71 31.92 -28.70
N GLN A 117 7.95 31.76 -28.26
CA GLN A 117 9.06 32.65 -28.63
C GLN A 117 9.36 32.59 -30.14
N GLU A 118 9.28 31.42 -30.78
CA GLU A 118 9.51 31.28 -32.22
C GLU A 118 8.45 31.96 -33.10
N PRO A 119 7.13 31.71 -32.92
CA PRO A 119 6.12 32.40 -33.72
C PRO A 119 6.13 33.92 -33.48
N TYR A 120 6.45 34.39 -32.28
CA TYR A 120 6.62 35.82 -32.01
C TYR A 120 7.89 36.41 -32.63
N SER A 121 8.99 35.66 -32.68
CA SER A 121 10.20 36.06 -33.42
C SER A 121 9.88 36.25 -34.90
N ALA A 122 9.16 35.31 -35.52
CA ALA A 122 8.70 35.45 -36.90
C ALA A 122 7.75 36.64 -37.08
N ALA A 123 6.79 36.84 -36.18
CA ALA A 123 5.86 37.96 -36.24
C ALA A 123 6.58 39.32 -36.21
N MET A 124 7.58 39.48 -35.33
CA MET A 124 8.42 40.70 -35.28
C MET A 124 9.14 40.94 -36.60
N LEU A 125 9.78 39.92 -37.18
CA LEU A 125 10.54 40.09 -38.43
C LEU A 125 9.63 40.41 -39.63
N PHE A 126 8.46 39.79 -39.72
CA PHE A 126 7.50 40.15 -40.77
C PHE A 126 6.97 41.57 -40.55
N ALA A 127 6.65 41.96 -39.31
CA ALA A 127 6.22 43.32 -38.99
C ALA A 127 7.31 44.37 -39.30
N GLU A 128 8.60 44.06 -39.11
CA GLU A 128 9.70 44.92 -39.55
C GLU A 128 9.75 45.06 -41.07
N ALA A 129 9.49 43.98 -41.82
CA ALA A 129 9.59 43.98 -43.28
C ALA A 129 8.43 44.71 -43.99
N MET A 130 7.22 44.73 -43.39
CA MET A 130 6.01 45.26 -44.05
C MET A 130 5.22 46.30 -43.24
N GLY A 131 5.63 46.57 -42.00
CA GLY A 131 4.90 47.40 -41.05
C GLY A 131 3.83 46.62 -40.27
N VAL A 132 3.56 47.07 -39.06
CA VAL A 132 2.62 46.42 -38.10
C VAL A 132 1.20 46.34 -38.65
N GLU A 133 0.69 47.43 -39.21
CA GLU A 133 -0.69 47.48 -39.72
C GLU A 133 -0.91 46.52 -40.90
N TRP A 134 0.02 46.52 -41.85
CA TRP A 134 -0.05 45.63 -43.01
C TRP A 134 0.13 44.17 -42.59
N PHE A 135 1.03 43.90 -41.65
CA PHE A 135 1.18 42.57 -41.04
C PHE A 135 -0.13 42.07 -40.45
N CYS A 136 -0.81 42.88 -39.63
CA CYS A 136 -2.03 42.46 -38.95
C CYS A 136 -3.17 42.11 -39.91
N ASN A 137 -3.23 42.79 -41.06
CA ASN A 137 -4.26 42.57 -42.08
C ASN A 137 -3.95 41.40 -43.01
N ASN A 138 -2.67 41.11 -43.29
CA ASN A 138 -2.28 40.19 -44.35
C ASN A 138 -1.60 38.90 -43.86
N VAL A 139 -1.17 38.83 -42.60
CA VAL A 139 -0.44 37.66 -42.09
C VAL A 139 -1.26 36.90 -41.04
N LYS A 140 -1.28 35.57 -41.16
CA LYS A 140 -1.80 34.66 -40.14
C LYS A 140 -0.70 33.70 -39.71
N VAL A 141 -0.38 33.70 -38.42
CA VAL A 141 0.61 32.80 -37.83
C VAL A 141 -0.12 31.71 -37.08
N TYR A 142 -0.01 30.48 -37.56
CA TYR A 142 -0.47 29.29 -36.83
C TYR A 142 0.70 28.79 -35.99
N ALA A 143 0.47 28.58 -34.71
CA ALA A 143 1.47 28.06 -33.79
C ALA A 143 0.86 26.91 -33.02
N ASN A 144 1.53 25.76 -33.02
CA ASN A 144 1.00 24.60 -32.33
C ASN A 144 2.04 23.84 -31.53
N ASP A 145 1.55 23.14 -30.52
CA ASP A 145 2.34 22.30 -29.64
C ASP A 145 1.45 21.17 -29.08
N LEU A 146 2.09 20.14 -28.52
CA LEU A 146 1.41 19.09 -27.77
C LEU A 146 1.20 19.51 -26.30
N ASP A 147 2.03 20.40 -25.76
CA ASP A 147 1.98 20.85 -24.38
C ASP A 147 1.04 22.05 -24.17
N GLU A 148 -0.10 21.79 -23.51
CA GLU A 148 -1.08 22.83 -23.18
C GLU A 148 -0.61 23.83 -22.12
N SER A 149 0.35 23.47 -21.27
CA SER A 149 0.93 24.41 -20.30
C SER A 149 1.78 25.46 -21.03
N ALA A 150 2.63 25.01 -21.96
CA ALA A 150 3.42 25.88 -22.83
C ALA A 150 2.52 26.76 -23.72
N LEU A 151 1.47 26.20 -24.32
CA LEU A 151 0.50 26.97 -25.12
C LEU A 151 -0.25 28.03 -24.28
N ARG A 152 -0.55 27.76 -23.00
CA ARG A 152 -1.13 28.77 -22.09
C ARG A 152 -0.17 29.94 -21.86
N ALA A 153 1.11 29.66 -21.62
CA ALA A 153 2.14 30.70 -21.51
C ALA A 153 2.31 31.48 -22.84
N ALA A 154 2.33 30.77 -23.97
CA ALA A 154 2.39 31.40 -25.29
C ALA A 154 1.20 32.34 -25.53
N ARG A 155 -0.02 31.93 -25.15
CA ARG A 155 -1.23 32.75 -25.27
C ARG A 155 -1.19 33.98 -24.37
N SER A 156 -0.61 33.91 -23.17
CA SER A 156 -0.49 35.06 -22.28
C SER A 156 0.53 36.09 -22.78
N ALA A 157 1.50 35.64 -23.59
CA ALA A 157 2.51 36.47 -24.24
C ALA A 157 3.24 37.40 -23.26
N THR A 158 3.46 36.91 -22.03
CA THR A 158 4.08 37.63 -20.93
C THR A 158 5.32 36.84 -20.50
N TYR A 159 6.47 37.51 -20.50
CA TYR A 159 7.77 36.86 -20.36
C TYR A 159 8.62 37.54 -19.29
N THR A 160 9.49 36.78 -18.66
CA THR A 160 10.50 37.31 -17.72
C THR A 160 11.68 37.95 -18.46
N ALA A 161 12.48 38.75 -17.76
CA ALA A 161 13.70 39.36 -18.31
C ALA A 161 14.66 38.32 -18.92
N ARG A 162 14.76 37.13 -18.29
CA ARG A 162 15.61 36.03 -18.78
C ARG A 162 15.09 35.43 -20.08
N GLU A 163 13.77 35.35 -20.26
CA GLU A 163 13.17 34.75 -21.45
C GLU A 163 13.25 35.65 -22.67
N VAL A 164 13.29 36.97 -22.49
CA VAL A 164 13.45 37.97 -23.57
C VAL A 164 14.90 38.34 -23.87
N ASP A 165 15.88 37.76 -23.17
CA ASP A 165 17.31 38.06 -23.34
C ASP A 165 17.81 37.86 -24.78
N GLY A 166 17.20 36.93 -25.52
CA GLY A 166 17.49 36.69 -26.94
C GLY A 166 16.90 37.72 -27.92
N VAL A 167 16.06 38.65 -27.47
CA VAL A 167 15.44 39.68 -28.31
C VAL A 167 16.43 40.83 -28.52
N PRO A 168 16.74 41.24 -29.76
CA PRO A 168 17.56 42.43 -30.02
C PRO A 168 16.98 43.68 -29.31
N PRO A 169 17.81 44.54 -28.70
CA PRO A 169 17.34 45.67 -27.89
C PRO A 169 16.34 46.58 -28.62
N ASP A 170 16.57 46.83 -29.92
CA ASP A 170 15.69 47.68 -30.74
C ASP A 170 14.30 47.05 -30.93
N LEU A 171 14.23 45.73 -31.10
CA LEU A 171 12.97 45.01 -31.21
C LEU A 171 12.28 44.88 -29.84
N LEU A 172 13.04 44.69 -28.77
CA LEU A 172 12.51 44.61 -27.41
C LEU A 172 11.81 45.92 -27.04
N ALA A 173 12.45 47.07 -27.32
CA ALA A 173 11.88 48.39 -27.06
C ALA A 173 10.62 48.69 -27.90
N LYS A 174 10.51 48.10 -29.10
CA LYS A 174 9.40 48.33 -30.04
C LYS A 174 8.20 47.41 -29.83
N TYR A 175 8.44 46.15 -29.47
CA TYR A 175 7.42 45.10 -29.46
C TYR A 175 7.07 44.56 -28.09
N PHE A 176 7.72 45.03 -27.01
CA PHE A 176 7.38 44.65 -25.65
C PHE A 176 7.17 45.87 -24.76
N GLU A 177 6.18 45.76 -23.89
CA GLU A 177 5.95 46.70 -22.79
C GLU A 177 6.45 46.09 -21.50
N HIS A 178 7.29 46.82 -20.75
CA HIS A 178 7.78 46.36 -19.46
C HIS A 178 6.80 46.78 -18.34
N VAL A 179 6.12 45.79 -17.73
CA VAL A 179 5.08 45.98 -16.70
C VAL A 179 5.36 45.03 -15.53
N ASN A 180 5.48 45.57 -14.30
CA ASN A 180 5.60 44.81 -13.06
C ASN A 180 6.63 43.66 -13.11
N SER A 181 7.84 43.93 -13.64
CA SER A 181 8.94 42.96 -13.80
C SER A 181 8.73 41.89 -14.88
N HIS A 182 7.74 42.07 -15.76
CA HIS A 182 7.50 41.23 -16.93
C HIS A 182 7.49 42.05 -18.22
N TYR A 183 7.77 41.40 -19.33
CA TYR A 183 7.70 41.93 -20.68
C TYR A 183 6.46 41.37 -21.37
N VAL A 184 5.52 42.24 -21.71
CA VAL A 184 4.26 41.89 -22.36
C VAL A 184 4.39 42.18 -23.86
N PHE A 185 4.17 41.17 -24.69
CA PHE A 185 4.30 41.30 -26.15
C PHE A 185 3.18 42.17 -26.77
N HIS A 186 3.50 42.87 -27.84
CA HIS A 186 2.61 43.80 -28.53
C HIS A 186 1.23 43.19 -28.85
N ARG A 187 0.19 43.81 -28.30
CA ARG A 187 -1.18 43.25 -28.29
C ARG A 187 -1.74 42.95 -29.67
N ASP A 188 -1.51 43.81 -30.66
CA ASP A 188 -2.07 43.60 -32.00
C ASP A 188 -1.36 42.51 -32.80
N LEU A 189 -0.02 42.43 -32.72
CA LEU A 189 0.72 41.30 -33.31
C LEU A 189 0.32 39.98 -32.64
N ARG A 190 0.09 39.98 -31.31
CA ARG A 190 -0.37 38.79 -30.58
C ARG A 190 -1.68 38.25 -31.14
N LYS A 191 -2.63 39.10 -31.56
CA LYS A 191 -3.92 38.66 -32.14
C LYS A 191 -3.76 37.94 -33.48
N CYS A 192 -2.64 38.13 -34.17
CA CYS A 192 -2.35 37.49 -35.45
C CYS A 192 -1.78 36.07 -35.29
N VAL A 193 -1.39 35.70 -34.06
CA VAL A 193 -0.86 34.37 -33.73
C VAL A 193 -1.97 33.52 -33.12
N ILE A 194 -2.23 32.39 -33.77
CA ILE A 194 -3.30 31.44 -33.44
C ILE A 194 -2.65 30.20 -32.84
N PHE A 195 -2.85 30.02 -31.53
CA PHE A 195 -2.31 28.90 -30.76
C PHE A 195 -3.32 27.76 -30.63
N GLY A 196 -2.95 26.56 -31.08
CA GLY A 196 -3.79 25.37 -30.94
C GLY A 196 -2.96 24.13 -30.60
N ARG A 197 -3.58 23.17 -29.90
CA ARG A 197 -2.98 21.85 -29.72
C ARG A 197 -3.06 21.08 -31.04
N HIS A 198 -1.95 20.48 -31.45
CA HIS A 198 -1.87 19.71 -32.70
C HIS A 198 -0.74 18.69 -32.63
N ASN A 199 -1.03 17.46 -33.03
CA ASN A 199 -0.06 16.39 -33.17
C ASN A 199 0.32 16.23 -34.64
N ILE A 200 1.54 16.65 -35.03
CA ILE A 200 1.99 16.57 -36.42
C ILE A 200 2.01 15.16 -37.01
N VAL A 201 2.13 14.13 -36.16
CA VAL A 201 2.17 12.72 -36.58
C VAL A 201 0.78 12.24 -36.99
N ASN A 202 -0.24 12.56 -36.19
CA ASN A 202 -1.57 11.96 -36.31
C ASN A 202 -2.60 12.92 -36.93
N ASP A 203 -2.55 14.21 -36.59
CA ASP A 203 -3.54 15.19 -37.02
C ASP A 203 -3.31 15.63 -38.48
N ALA A 204 -4.36 16.08 -39.15
CA ALA A 204 -4.26 16.63 -40.49
C ALA A 204 -3.38 17.89 -40.49
N PRO A 205 -2.39 18.02 -41.39
CA PRO A 205 -1.53 19.19 -41.45
C PRO A 205 -2.28 20.42 -41.96
N ILE A 206 -1.90 21.61 -41.47
CA ILE A 206 -2.43 22.88 -41.98
C ILE A 206 -1.91 23.07 -43.41
N SER A 207 -2.78 23.37 -44.36
CA SER A 207 -2.41 23.55 -45.76
C SER A 207 -2.18 25.01 -46.15
N ARG A 208 -1.54 25.20 -47.30
CA ARG A 208 -1.27 26.50 -47.95
C ARG A 208 -0.35 27.41 -47.14
N ILE A 209 0.68 26.84 -46.53
CA ILE A 209 1.68 27.55 -45.73
C ILE A 209 2.79 28.11 -46.63
N ASP A 210 3.21 29.36 -46.38
CA ASP A 210 4.30 30.02 -47.11
C ASP A 210 5.64 29.90 -46.38
N LEU A 211 5.61 29.98 -45.05
CA LEU A 211 6.75 29.72 -44.17
C LEU A 211 6.35 28.70 -43.09
N LEU A 212 6.98 27.53 -43.11
CA LEU A 212 6.82 26.50 -42.08
C LEU A 212 8.09 26.46 -41.23
N ILE A 213 7.95 26.70 -39.94
CA ILE A 213 9.00 26.64 -38.92
C ILE A 213 8.78 25.34 -38.14
N CYS A 214 9.73 24.41 -38.22
CA CYS A 214 9.69 23.15 -37.48
C CYS A 214 11.10 22.91 -36.95
N ARG A 215 11.45 23.56 -35.84
CA ARG A 215 12.83 23.60 -35.35
C ARG A 215 12.95 22.84 -34.04
N ASN A 216 14.01 22.05 -33.94
CA ASN A 216 14.36 21.30 -32.73
C ASN A 216 13.27 20.33 -32.26
N LEU A 217 12.36 19.90 -33.14
CA LEU A 217 11.30 18.94 -32.86
C LEU A 217 11.65 17.55 -33.41
N LEU A 218 12.13 17.49 -34.66
CA LEU A 218 12.38 16.22 -35.36
C LEU A 218 13.47 15.40 -34.67
N ILE A 219 14.38 16.05 -33.94
CA ILE A 219 15.47 15.38 -33.21
C ILE A 219 14.98 14.38 -32.15
N TYR A 220 13.76 14.56 -31.63
CA TYR A 220 13.15 13.68 -30.63
C TYR A 220 12.46 12.47 -31.23
N LEU A 221 12.08 12.54 -32.51
CA LEU A 221 11.35 11.50 -33.20
C LEU A 221 12.32 10.43 -33.73
N ASP A 222 11.89 9.18 -33.75
CA ASP A 222 12.63 8.10 -34.39
C ASP A 222 12.59 8.22 -35.94
N SER A 223 13.46 7.46 -36.62
CA SER A 223 13.58 7.55 -38.08
C SER A 223 12.26 7.22 -38.81
N PRO A 224 11.49 6.17 -38.43
CA PRO A 224 10.18 5.90 -39.03
C PRO A 224 9.19 7.06 -38.88
N THR A 225 9.07 7.65 -37.68
CA THR A 225 8.14 8.74 -37.42
C THR A 225 8.54 10.01 -38.16
N GLN A 226 9.85 10.31 -38.23
CA GLN A 226 10.34 11.41 -39.07
C GLN A 226 9.96 11.21 -40.54
N ASN A 227 10.08 9.99 -41.09
CA ASN A 227 9.70 9.68 -42.47
C ASN A 227 8.19 9.83 -42.71
N THR A 228 7.35 9.67 -41.68
CA THR A 228 5.90 9.95 -41.74
C THR A 228 5.59 11.44 -41.67
N VAL A 229 6.32 12.21 -40.86
CA VAL A 229 6.11 13.66 -40.67
C VAL A 229 6.55 14.46 -41.90
N LEU A 230 7.66 14.09 -42.55
CA LEU A 230 8.22 14.85 -43.67
C LEU A 230 7.26 15.05 -44.86
N PRO A 231 6.58 14.03 -45.38
CA PRO A 231 5.56 14.20 -46.41
C PRO A 231 4.40 15.12 -45.97
N ARG A 232 4.02 15.11 -44.68
CA ARG A 232 2.95 15.98 -44.15
C ARG A 232 3.39 17.45 -44.13
N LEU A 233 4.63 17.73 -43.72
CA LEU A 233 5.23 19.07 -43.81
C LEU A 233 5.36 19.53 -45.26
N HIS A 234 5.74 18.64 -46.18
CA HIS A 234 5.78 18.94 -47.62
C HIS A 234 4.40 19.27 -48.16
N TYR A 235 3.37 18.50 -47.81
CA TYR A 235 1.99 18.73 -48.23
C TYR A 235 1.46 20.10 -47.76
N ALA A 236 1.80 20.50 -46.52
CA ALA A 236 1.38 21.76 -45.91
C ALA A 236 1.84 23.00 -46.69
N LEU A 237 3.03 22.96 -47.28
CA LEU A 237 3.66 24.09 -47.96
C LEU A 237 3.04 24.37 -49.34
N ASN A 238 2.87 25.65 -49.69
CA ASN A 238 2.59 26.08 -51.05
C ASN A 238 3.80 25.76 -51.97
N PRO A 239 3.59 25.59 -53.29
CA PRO A 239 4.69 25.54 -54.25
C PRO A 239 5.64 26.73 -54.06
N GLY A 240 6.94 26.47 -53.87
CA GLY A 240 7.94 27.49 -53.59
C GLY A 240 7.94 28.04 -52.15
N GLY A 241 7.10 27.52 -51.25
CA GLY A 241 7.12 27.81 -49.82
C GLY A 241 8.40 27.32 -49.14
N ILE A 242 8.72 27.89 -47.99
CA ILE A 242 9.97 27.68 -47.27
C ILE A 242 9.74 26.86 -45.99
N LEU A 243 10.56 25.84 -45.81
CA LEU A 243 10.70 25.06 -44.59
C LEU A 243 11.95 25.52 -43.83
N PHE A 244 11.78 25.88 -42.57
CA PHE A 244 12.84 26.35 -41.68
C PHE A 244 13.02 25.36 -40.52
N LEU A 245 14.20 24.74 -40.45
CA LEU A 245 14.53 23.68 -39.49
C LEU A 245 15.64 24.08 -38.51
N GLY A 246 15.81 23.27 -37.47
CA GLY A 246 16.89 23.36 -36.49
C GLY A 246 18.21 22.82 -37.03
N LYS A 247 19.34 23.31 -36.53
CA LYS A 247 20.70 22.93 -36.99
C LYS A 247 20.97 21.42 -36.94
N ALA A 248 20.43 20.75 -35.91
CA ALA A 248 20.60 19.31 -35.63
C ALA A 248 19.70 18.39 -36.48
N GLU A 249 18.80 18.95 -37.30
CA GLU A 249 17.82 18.18 -38.08
C GLU A 249 18.38 17.89 -39.48
N THR A 250 19.26 16.88 -39.56
CA THR A 250 20.06 16.56 -40.76
C THR A 250 19.37 15.64 -41.77
N GLN A 251 18.24 15.02 -41.39
CA GLN A 251 17.59 13.96 -42.18
C GLN A 251 17.01 14.48 -43.51
N LEU A 252 16.59 15.76 -43.59
CA LEU A 252 16.07 16.35 -44.83
C LEU A 252 17.13 16.62 -45.91
N ALA A 253 18.40 16.72 -45.55
CA ALA A 253 19.46 16.96 -46.53
C ALA A 253 19.52 15.84 -47.60
N ARG A 254 18.91 14.68 -47.34
CA ARG A 254 18.85 13.52 -48.24
C ARG A 254 17.52 13.40 -49.01
N SER A 255 16.50 14.20 -48.70
CA SER A 255 15.19 14.10 -49.35
C SER A 255 15.17 14.84 -50.69
N LYS A 256 14.68 14.18 -51.75
CA LYS A 256 14.45 14.81 -53.07
C LYS A 256 13.25 15.77 -53.09
N GLN A 257 12.49 15.86 -51.99
CA GLN A 257 11.26 16.65 -51.90
C GLN A 257 11.51 18.15 -51.67
N PHE A 258 12.72 18.51 -51.27
CA PHE A 258 13.09 19.87 -50.90
C PHE A 258 14.41 20.29 -51.54
N GLU A 259 14.45 21.52 -52.06
CA GLU A 259 15.65 22.19 -52.56
C GLU A 259 16.32 22.94 -51.40
N GLN A 260 17.65 22.89 -51.32
CA GLN A 260 18.41 23.56 -50.27
C GLN A 260 18.60 25.03 -50.65
N VAL A 261 17.98 25.96 -49.90
CA VAL A 261 18.12 27.40 -50.13
C VAL A 261 19.34 27.95 -49.39
N ASP A 262 19.47 27.61 -48.11
CA ASP A 262 20.70 27.83 -47.35
C ASP A 262 20.93 26.67 -46.38
N LEU A 263 21.94 25.85 -46.69
CA LEU A 263 22.25 24.66 -45.91
C LEU A 263 22.79 25.02 -44.51
N LYS A 264 23.48 26.16 -44.37
CA LYS A 264 24.04 26.61 -43.07
C LYS A 264 22.92 26.98 -42.09
N SER A 265 21.89 27.68 -42.58
CA SER A 265 20.72 28.07 -41.78
C SER A 265 19.57 27.08 -41.80
N ARG A 266 19.72 25.95 -42.51
CA ARG A 266 18.70 24.88 -42.62
C ARG A 266 17.36 25.41 -43.18
N LEU A 267 17.46 26.21 -44.24
CA LEU A 267 16.33 26.74 -44.98
C LEU A 267 16.16 25.96 -46.29
N PHE A 268 14.97 25.44 -46.52
CA PHE A 268 14.65 24.57 -47.67
C PHE A 268 13.41 25.07 -48.40
N ARG A 269 13.36 24.88 -49.72
CA ARG A 269 12.21 25.24 -50.55
C ARG A 269 11.49 24.00 -51.03
N LYS A 270 10.16 24.02 -51.00
CA LYS A 270 9.34 22.94 -51.56
C LYS A 270 9.59 22.78 -53.06
N VAL A 271 10.01 21.58 -53.47
CA VAL A 271 10.02 21.17 -54.88
C VAL A 271 8.65 20.57 -55.21
N PRO A 272 7.96 21.06 -56.26
CA PRO A 272 6.73 20.43 -56.75
C PRO A 272 7.04 18.99 -57.17
N LEU A 273 6.37 18.02 -56.55
CA LEU A 273 6.33 16.65 -57.06
C LEU A 273 5.38 16.65 -58.27
N GLU A 274 5.93 16.76 -59.48
CA GLU A 274 5.15 16.51 -60.69
C GLU A 274 4.75 15.03 -60.73
N TRP A 275 3.49 14.74 -60.38
CA TRP A 275 2.86 13.49 -60.81
C TRP A 275 2.71 13.54 -62.34
N GLN A 276 3.65 12.91 -63.06
CA GLN A 276 3.51 12.71 -64.50
C GLN A 276 2.35 11.74 -64.77
N ARG A 277 1.18 12.31 -65.05
CA ARG A 277 0.11 11.60 -65.75
C ARG A 277 0.48 11.51 -67.23
N SER A 278 0.90 10.33 -67.68
CA SER A 278 1.01 10.02 -69.10
C SER A 278 -0.39 9.96 -69.72
N ARG A 279 -0.85 11.06 -70.30
CA ARG A 279 -1.92 11.07 -71.32
C ARG A 279 -1.51 12.04 -72.43
N GLY A 280 -1.47 11.51 -73.66
CA GLY A 280 -0.79 12.08 -74.83
C GLY A 280 -1.10 13.54 -75.14
N GLY A 281 -0.08 14.23 -75.67
CA GLY A 281 -0.18 15.60 -76.13
C GLY A 281 1.18 16.19 -76.47
N THR A 282 1.69 15.94 -77.68
CA THR A 282 2.75 16.77 -78.28
C THR A 282 2.11 17.94 -79.01
N LEU A 283 2.69 19.14 -78.92
CA LEU A 283 2.68 20.11 -80.02
C LEU A 283 3.99 20.92 -80.03
N SER A 284 4.68 20.88 -81.16
CA SER A 284 5.70 21.84 -81.59
C SER A 284 5.14 22.64 -82.77
N ALA A 285 5.47 23.92 -82.86
CA ALA A 285 4.94 24.83 -83.87
C ALA A 285 5.96 25.10 -84.99
N SER A 286 5.51 25.11 -86.25
CA SER A 286 6.13 25.91 -87.33
C SER A 286 5.15 26.18 -88.48
N PRO A 287 5.29 27.31 -89.21
CA PRO A 287 4.30 27.82 -90.14
C PRO A 287 4.50 27.35 -91.58
N SER A 288 3.40 27.34 -92.32
CA SER A 288 3.21 26.87 -93.68
C SER A 288 3.48 27.93 -94.75
N VAL A 289 4.02 27.52 -95.90
CA VAL A 289 3.79 28.17 -97.21
C VAL A 289 3.65 27.09 -98.29
N THR A 290 2.57 27.19 -99.04
CA THR A 290 2.10 26.28 -100.10
C THR A 290 2.56 26.76 -101.49
N MET A 291 2.88 25.85 -102.45
CA MET A 291 2.38 25.87 -103.85
C MET A 291 3.00 24.78 -104.76
N ASN A 292 2.17 24.05 -105.53
CA ASN A 292 2.20 23.87 -107.02
C ASN A 292 1.64 22.49 -107.55
N HIS A 293 0.32 22.30 -107.62
CA HIS A 293 -0.43 21.01 -107.56
C HIS A 293 -0.14 19.79 -108.47
N ARG A 294 0.67 19.81 -109.54
CA ARG A 294 1.01 18.57 -110.29
C ARG A 294 2.45 18.10 -110.13
N ASN A 295 3.41 19.02 -110.16
CA ASN A 295 4.77 18.74 -109.68
C ASN A 295 4.83 18.71 -108.15
N SER A 296 3.94 19.42 -107.46
CA SER A 296 3.84 19.31 -106.02
C SER A 296 3.22 18.00 -105.61
N GLN A 297 2.40 17.32 -106.41
CA GLN A 297 1.82 16.05 -105.96
C GLN A 297 2.89 14.95 -105.96
N THR A 298 3.71 14.85 -107.00
CA THR A 298 4.88 13.96 -107.01
C THR A 298 5.93 14.38 -105.99
N ARG A 299 6.28 15.68 -105.89
CA ARG A 299 7.20 16.16 -104.84
C ARG A 299 6.63 16.03 -103.43
N LEU A 300 5.31 16.08 -103.25
CA LEU A 300 4.64 15.86 -101.97
C LEU A 300 4.66 14.37 -101.63
N LEU A 301 4.42 13.47 -102.59
CA LEU A 301 4.57 12.04 -102.37
C LEU A 301 6.02 11.67 -102.06
N GLU A 302 6.99 12.23 -102.78
CA GLU A 302 8.43 12.09 -102.47
C GLU A 302 8.75 12.67 -101.09
N ALA A 303 8.27 13.87 -100.75
CA ALA A 303 8.50 14.49 -99.44
C ALA A 303 7.79 13.76 -98.30
N ILE A 304 6.61 13.15 -98.53
CA ILE A 304 5.90 12.31 -97.57
C ILE A 304 6.69 11.02 -97.32
N VAL A 305 7.16 10.37 -98.39
CA VAL A 305 7.93 9.13 -98.30
C VAL A 305 9.30 9.39 -97.68
N ASP A 306 10.00 10.47 -98.04
CA ASP A 306 11.28 10.86 -97.43
C ASP A 306 11.11 11.42 -96.00
N GLY A 307 9.96 12.00 -95.67
CA GLY A 307 9.60 12.47 -94.32
C GLY A 307 9.07 11.37 -93.40
N SER A 308 8.86 10.16 -93.91
CA SER A 308 8.39 9.02 -93.12
C SER A 308 9.43 8.55 -92.10
N ALA A 309 8.95 8.16 -90.92
CA ALA A 309 9.77 7.51 -89.89
C ALA A 309 10.10 6.05 -90.24
N THR A 310 9.39 5.46 -91.21
CA THR A 310 9.61 4.09 -91.71
C THR A 310 10.61 4.11 -92.85
N ALA A 311 11.57 3.19 -92.85
CA ALA A 311 12.44 2.96 -93.99
C ALA A 311 11.70 2.18 -95.07
N TYR A 312 11.59 2.75 -96.28
CA TYR A 312 10.91 2.12 -97.41
C TYR A 312 11.88 1.77 -98.53
N ILE A 313 11.78 0.54 -99.02
CA ILE A 313 12.42 0.07 -100.25
C ILE A 313 11.34 -0.52 -101.16
N ALA A 314 11.23 -0.06 -102.39
CA ALA A 314 10.34 -0.68 -103.38
C ALA A 314 11.16 -1.54 -104.35
N VAL A 315 10.73 -2.79 -104.57
CA VAL A 315 11.37 -3.75 -105.47
C VAL A 315 10.41 -4.07 -106.62
N GLY A 316 10.86 -3.91 -107.86
CA GLY A 316 10.09 -4.22 -109.06
C GLY A 316 9.88 -5.71 -109.28
N LEU A 317 9.03 -6.06 -110.25
CA LEU A 317 8.81 -7.45 -110.67
C LEU A 317 10.04 -8.10 -111.32
N ASP A 318 10.94 -7.29 -111.84
CA ASP A 318 12.26 -7.68 -112.37
C ASP A 318 13.31 -7.87 -111.26
N GLY A 319 12.92 -7.68 -109.99
CA GLY A 319 13.79 -7.78 -108.83
C GLY A 319 14.70 -6.58 -108.62
N GLN A 320 14.54 -5.48 -109.38
CA GLN A 320 15.36 -4.28 -109.24
C GLN A 320 14.81 -3.33 -108.16
N VAL A 321 15.70 -2.61 -107.48
CA VAL A 321 15.30 -1.57 -106.52
C VAL A 321 14.79 -0.34 -107.27
N MET A 322 13.50 -0.05 -107.13
CA MET A 322 12.86 1.09 -107.79
C MET A 322 12.91 2.36 -106.94
N LEU A 323 12.90 2.22 -105.62
CA LEU A 323 12.88 3.36 -104.69
C LEU A 323 13.52 2.99 -103.36
N ALA A 324 14.24 3.94 -102.77
CA ALA A 324 14.69 3.90 -101.38
C ALA A 324 14.53 5.30 -100.75
N ASN A 325 13.72 5.42 -99.70
CA ASN A 325 13.46 6.70 -99.06
C ASN A 325 14.64 7.15 -98.17
N ALA A 326 14.66 8.42 -97.74
CA ALA A 326 15.72 8.99 -96.92
C ALA A 326 16.00 8.19 -95.64
N MET A 327 14.96 7.61 -95.02
CA MET A 327 15.12 6.76 -93.83
C MET A 327 15.79 5.42 -94.18
N ALA A 328 15.43 4.76 -95.28
CA ALA A 328 16.09 3.54 -95.75
C ALA A 328 17.56 3.77 -96.08
N ARG A 329 17.89 4.92 -96.68
CA ARG A 329 19.29 5.30 -96.96
C ARG A 329 20.13 5.46 -95.68
N ARG A 330 19.52 5.97 -94.61
CA ARG A 330 20.19 6.17 -93.30
C ARG A 330 20.25 4.90 -92.45
N LEU A 331 19.16 4.12 -92.44
CA LEU A 331 18.97 2.98 -91.56
C LEU A 331 19.54 1.68 -92.15
N LEU A 332 19.40 1.48 -93.46
CA LEU A 332 19.72 0.24 -94.18
C LEU A 332 20.90 0.41 -95.15
N GLU A 333 21.53 1.59 -95.17
CA GLU A 333 22.72 1.93 -95.97
C GLU A 333 22.55 1.74 -97.50
N VAL A 334 21.31 1.82 -97.99
CA VAL A 334 21.00 1.77 -99.42
C VAL A 334 21.28 3.14 -100.04
N GLY A 335 22.22 3.26 -100.98
CA GLY A 335 22.59 4.52 -101.61
C GLY A 335 21.74 4.88 -102.83
N PRO A 336 21.82 6.13 -103.34
CA PRO A 336 21.19 6.50 -104.60
C PRO A 336 21.77 5.73 -105.81
N THR A 337 22.98 5.19 -105.68
CA THR A 337 23.63 4.32 -106.67
C THR A 337 23.09 2.89 -106.71
N ASP A 338 22.27 2.51 -105.73
CA ASP A 338 21.70 1.16 -105.64
C ASP A 338 20.28 1.09 -106.23
N ILE A 339 19.70 2.24 -106.61
CA ILE A 339 18.47 2.31 -107.40
C ILE A 339 18.78 1.76 -108.80
N GLY A 340 17.98 0.80 -109.26
CA GLY A 340 18.16 0.07 -110.51
C GLY A 340 19.06 -1.18 -110.40
N LYS A 341 19.70 -1.41 -109.25
CA LYS A 341 20.42 -2.69 -109.01
C LYS A 341 19.46 -3.79 -108.60
N PRO A 342 19.78 -5.07 -108.86
CA PRO A 342 19.03 -6.20 -108.32
C PRO A 342 19.03 -6.19 -106.78
N PHE A 343 17.87 -6.41 -106.15
CA PHE A 343 17.71 -6.37 -104.70
C PHE A 343 18.61 -7.37 -103.96
N HIS A 344 18.93 -8.52 -104.58
CA HIS A 344 19.81 -9.55 -104.00
C HIS A 344 21.28 -9.11 -103.86
N GLU A 345 21.69 -8.01 -104.50
CA GLU A 345 23.04 -7.47 -104.33
C GLU A 345 23.17 -6.58 -103.07
N LEU A 346 22.05 -6.22 -102.43
CA LEU A 346 22.07 -5.39 -101.23
C LEU A 346 22.23 -6.23 -99.95
N PRO A 347 23.02 -5.77 -98.96
CA PRO A 347 23.20 -6.47 -97.68
C PRO A 347 21.90 -6.76 -96.92
N VAL A 348 20.91 -5.86 -97.04
CA VAL A 348 19.60 -5.99 -96.39
C VAL A 348 18.77 -7.16 -96.92
N SER A 349 19.10 -7.71 -98.09
CA SER A 349 18.36 -8.82 -98.69
C SER A 349 18.56 -10.16 -97.97
N TYR A 350 19.70 -10.32 -97.28
CA TYR A 350 20.07 -11.55 -96.56
C TYR A 350 19.87 -11.47 -95.04
N ARG A 351 19.85 -10.25 -94.48
CA ARG A 351 19.68 -9.97 -93.05
C ARG A 351 18.81 -8.72 -92.92
N PRO A 352 17.76 -8.71 -92.08
CA PRO A 352 17.59 -9.54 -90.88
C PRO A 352 16.75 -10.81 -91.04
N ALA A 353 16.18 -11.06 -92.21
CA ALA A 353 15.42 -12.27 -92.55
C ALA A 353 15.71 -12.70 -93.99
N GLU A 354 15.27 -13.89 -94.42
CA GLU A 354 15.30 -14.31 -95.83
C GLU A 354 14.28 -13.52 -96.68
N LEU A 355 14.46 -12.21 -96.80
CA LEU A 355 13.45 -11.32 -97.40
C LEU A 355 13.13 -11.67 -98.85
N ARG A 356 14.05 -12.31 -99.57
CA ARG A 356 13.82 -12.75 -100.95
C ARG A 356 12.67 -13.76 -101.08
N SER A 357 12.69 -14.83 -100.28
CA SER A 357 11.62 -15.85 -100.33
C SER A 357 10.28 -15.25 -99.92
N ARG A 358 10.29 -14.28 -99.00
CA ARG A 358 9.10 -13.54 -98.58
C ARG A 358 8.58 -12.56 -99.63
N ILE A 359 9.45 -11.90 -100.39
CA ILE A 359 9.06 -11.05 -101.52
C ILE A 359 8.43 -11.90 -102.61
N GLU A 360 9.05 -13.03 -102.98
CA GLU A 360 8.51 -13.98 -103.96
C GLU A 360 7.14 -14.52 -103.52
N GLU A 361 6.99 -14.87 -102.24
CA GLU A 361 5.71 -15.30 -101.64
C GLU A 361 4.63 -14.21 -101.76
N VAL A 362 4.95 -12.97 -101.40
CA VAL A 362 4.03 -11.82 -101.47
C VAL A 362 3.66 -11.49 -102.92
N GLN A 363 4.58 -11.59 -103.86
CA GLN A 363 4.31 -11.37 -105.29
C GLN A 363 3.43 -12.48 -105.88
N ALA A 364 3.67 -13.74 -105.52
CA ALA A 364 2.88 -14.88 -106.00
C ALA A 364 1.46 -14.91 -105.41
N THR A 365 1.32 -14.58 -104.13
CA THR A 365 0.04 -14.65 -103.41
C THR A 365 -0.75 -13.33 -103.41
N SER A 366 -0.09 -12.21 -103.73
CA SER A 366 -0.62 -10.85 -103.61
C SER A 366 -1.17 -10.52 -102.21
N ARG A 367 -0.64 -11.16 -101.16
CA ARG A 367 -1.00 -10.89 -99.75
C ARG A 367 0.15 -10.22 -99.02
N ALA A 368 -0.15 -9.20 -98.21
CA ALA A 368 0.88 -8.56 -97.38
C ALA A 368 1.37 -9.50 -96.27
N LEU A 369 2.65 -9.40 -95.92
CA LEU A 369 3.31 -10.19 -94.88
C LEU A 369 4.01 -9.25 -93.89
N ARG A 370 3.85 -9.50 -92.59
CA ARG A 370 4.55 -8.78 -91.52
C ARG A 370 5.48 -9.73 -90.77
N LEU A 371 6.73 -9.32 -90.59
CA LEU A 371 7.74 -10.00 -89.80
C LEU A 371 8.06 -9.14 -88.57
N GLU A 372 7.77 -9.63 -87.37
CA GLU A 372 8.01 -8.89 -86.12
C GLU A 372 9.32 -9.36 -85.45
N ASN A 373 9.91 -8.51 -84.61
CA ASN A 373 11.09 -8.82 -83.80
C ASN A 373 12.27 -9.37 -84.62
N GLN A 374 12.56 -8.75 -85.76
CA GLN A 374 13.68 -9.13 -86.60
C GLN A 374 14.94 -8.37 -86.16
N SER A 375 15.97 -9.09 -85.74
CA SER A 375 17.23 -8.47 -85.32
C SER A 375 18.09 -8.10 -86.52
N TYR A 376 18.42 -6.82 -86.65
CA TYR A 376 19.30 -6.31 -87.70
C TYR A 376 20.58 -5.78 -87.08
N HIS A 377 21.70 -6.42 -87.43
CA HIS A 377 23.02 -6.08 -86.90
C HIS A 377 23.74 -5.13 -87.85
N ARG A 378 24.15 -3.95 -87.35
CA ARG A 378 24.88 -2.94 -88.11
C ARG A 378 26.27 -2.72 -87.51
N PRO A 379 27.37 -3.26 -88.08
CA PRO A 379 28.72 -2.96 -87.59
C PRO A 379 29.06 -1.47 -87.80
N PRO A 380 29.62 -0.71 -86.84
CA PRO A 380 30.12 -1.07 -85.49
C PRO A 380 29.10 -0.83 -84.34
N ALA A 381 27.81 -0.69 -84.63
CA ALA A 381 26.74 -0.33 -83.68
C ALA A 381 25.96 -1.53 -83.12
N GLU A 382 25.18 -1.26 -82.07
CA GLU A 382 24.26 -2.21 -81.43
C GLU A 382 23.21 -2.76 -82.42
N SER A 383 22.81 -4.02 -82.20
CA SER A 383 21.72 -4.65 -82.95
C SER A 383 20.42 -3.89 -82.71
N ILE A 384 19.72 -3.55 -83.79
CA ILE A 384 18.38 -2.95 -83.72
C ILE A 384 17.32 -4.00 -83.97
N TRP A 385 16.15 -3.81 -83.38
CA TRP A 385 14.98 -4.65 -83.65
C TRP A 385 14.08 -3.97 -84.67
N LEU A 386 13.66 -4.72 -85.68
CA LEU A 386 12.85 -4.25 -86.78
C LEU A 386 11.55 -5.04 -86.89
N THR A 387 10.46 -4.35 -87.19
CA THR A 387 9.27 -4.94 -87.79
C THR A 387 9.27 -4.63 -89.28
N ILE A 388 9.15 -5.66 -90.11
CA ILE A 388 9.24 -5.57 -91.57
C ILE A 388 7.88 -5.88 -92.18
N ASP A 389 7.31 -4.90 -92.87
CA ASP A 389 6.08 -4.99 -93.64
C ASP A 389 6.40 -5.17 -95.12
N ILE A 390 5.95 -6.28 -95.71
CA ILE A 390 6.15 -6.61 -97.12
C ILE A 390 4.78 -6.53 -97.78
N THR A 391 4.56 -5.51 -98.61
CA THR A 391 3.24 -5.19 -99.16
C THR A 391 3.28 -5.11 -100.69
N PRO A 392 2.37 -5.78 -101.42
CA PRO A 392 2.28 -5.66 -102.87
C PRO A 392 1.62 -4.32 -103.26
N ILE A 393 2.26 -3.56 -104.13
CA ILE A 393 1.71 -2.33 -104.73
C ILE A 393 1.08 -2.66 -106.08
N HIS A 394 -0.19 -2.33 -106.23
CA HIS A 394 -0.93 -2.50 -107.50
C HIS A 394 -1.12 -1.14 -108.19
N GLY A 395 -1.14 -1.15 -109.51
CA GLY A 395 -1.47 0.02 -110.33
C GLY A 395 -2.96 0.24 -110.48
N ASP A 396 -3.33 1.34 -111.13
CA ASP A 396 -4.73 1.70 -111.39
C ASP A 396 -5.47 0.66 -112.28
N ASP A 397 -4.71 -0.16 -113.01
CA ASP A 397 -5.21 -1.28 -113.83
C ASP A 397 -5.32 -2.62 -113.06
N GLY A 398 -5.05 -2.60 -111.75
CA GLY A 398 -5.11 -3.77 -110.87
C GLY A 398 -3.92 -4.73 -111.02
N LYS A 399 -2.92 -4.42 -111.86
CA LYS A 399 -1.71 -5.25 -111.99
C LYS A 399 -0.71 -4.91 -110.90
N LEU A 400 0.01 -5.94 -110.45
CA LEU A 400 1.12 -5.77 -109.51
C LEU A 400 2.23 -4.94 -110.18
N LEU A 401 2.64 -3.84 -109.53
CA LEU A 401 3.68 -2.94 -110.02
C LEU A 401 5.02 -3.16 -109.30
N ALA A 402 4.98 -3.33 -107.99
CA ALA A 402 6.17 -3.48 -107.15
C ALA A 402 5.81 -4.11 -105.80
N THR A 403 6.80 -4.56 -105.05
CA THR A 403 6.68 -4.92 -103.64
C THR A 403 7.34 -3.85 -102.79
N LEU A 404 6.59 -3.27 -101.85
CA LEU A 404 7.08 -2.31 -100.87
C LEU A 404 7.53 -3.04 -99.60
N LEU A 405 8.77 -2.80 -99.20
CA LEU A 405 9.36 -3.22 -97.93
C LEU A 405 9.39 -2.03 -96.99
N GLY A 406 8.63 -2.08 -95.90
CA GLY A 406 8.64 -1.09 -94.82
C GLY A 406 9.36 -1.63 -93.59
N PHE A 407 10.44 -0.99 -93.17
CA PHE A 407 11.23 -1.36 -92.01
C PHE A 407 11.00 -0.33 -90.88
N ASN A 408 10.37 -0.78 -89.80
CA ASN A 408 10.08 0.01 -88.61
C ASN A 408 11.03 -0.36 -87.49
N ASN A 409 11.75 0.61 -86.93
CA ASN A 409 12.63 0.37 -85.78
C ASN A 409 11.80 0.26 -84.48
N THR A 410 11.75 -0.94 -83.92
CA THR A 410 10.99 -1.29 -82.71
C THR A 410 11.88 -1.56 -81.49
N THR A 411 13.17 -1.22 -81.55
CA THR A 411 14.16 -1.47 -80.49
C THR A 411 13.70 -1.01 -79.11
N ARG A 412 13.19 0.22 -78.99
CA ARG A 412 12.71 0.77 -77.71
C ARG A 412 11.46 0.05 -77.18
N ALA A 413 10.55 -0.34 -78.07
CA ALA A 413 9.34 -1.06 -77.69
C ALA A 413 9.69 -2.46 -77.17
N HIS A 414 10.62 -3.15 -77.84
CA HIS A 414 11.14 -4.44 -77.40
C HIS A 414 11.86 -4.34 -76.05
N GLN A 415 12.72 -3.33 -75.85
CA GLN A 415 13.42 -3.11 -74.57
C GLN A 415 12.45 -2.88 -73.41
N LEU A 416 11.42 -2.05 -73.61
CA LEU A 416 10.40 -1.78 -72.60
C LEU A 416 9.57 -3.04 -72.26
N GLN A 417 9.30 -3.88 -73.26
CA GLN A 417 8.59 -5.14 -73.04
C GLN A 417 9.41 -6.12 -72.21
N THR A 418 10.70 -6.27 -72.52
CA THR A 418 11.61 -7.10 -71.73
C THR A 418 11.78 -6.57 -70.30
N GLU A 419 11.93 -5.25 -70.12
CA GLU A 419 11.99 -4.63 -68.80
C GLU A 419 10.69 -4.90 -68.01
N LEU A 420 9.53 -4.77 -68.65
CA LEU A 420 8.24 -5.05 -68.02
C LEU A 420 8.15 -6.50 -67.53
N GLU A 421 8.53 -7.48 -68.36
CA GLU A 421 8.55 -8.90 -67.99
C GLU A 421 9.45 -9.13 -66.76
N THR A 422 10.66 -8.56 -66.74
CA THR A 422 11.56 -8.69 -65.58
C THR A 422 11.03 -8.01 -64.32
N THR A 423 10.34 -6.87 -64.46
CA THR A 423 9.72 -6.19 -63.32
C THR A 423 8.52 -6.96 -62.77
N GLN A 424 7.79 -7.69 -63.62
CA GLN A 424 6.69 -8.54 -63.18
C GLN A 424 7.21 -9.74 -62.38
N GLU A 425 8.22 -10.44 -62.89
CA GLU A 425 8.85 -11.55 -62.17
C GLU A 425 9.40 -11.11 -60.80
N THR A 426 10.10 -9.97 -60.75
CA THR A 426 10.59 -9.44 -59.47
C THR A 426 9.45 -9.03 -58.53
N LEU A 427 8.36 -8.46 -59.04
CA LEU A 427 7.19 -8.14 -58.22
C LEU A 427 6.57 -9.41 -57.63
N GLU A 428 6.37 -10.46 -58.43
CA GLU A 428 5.84 -11.75 -57.96
C GLU A 428 6.72 -12.31 -56.82
N THR A 429 8.04 -12.33 -56.99
CA THR A 429 8.94 -12.80 -55.92
C THR A 429 8.82 -11.98 -54.64
N THR A 430 8.71 -10.65 -54.74
CA THR A 430 8.57 -9.79 -53.54
C THR A 430 7.21 -9.96 -52.86
N VAL A 431 6.17 -10.29 -53.61
CA VAL A 431 4.84 -10.58 -53.05
C VAL A 431 4.87 -11.89 -52.28
N GLU A 432 5.52 -12.92 -52.80
CA GLU A 432 5.71 -14.20 -52.09
C GLU A 432 6.54 -14.01 -50.80
N GLU A 433 7.63 -13.24 -50.85
CA GLU A 433 8.43 -12.89 -49.66
C GLU A 433 7.61 -12.12 -48.62
N LEU A 434 6.77 -11.17 -49.05
CA LEU A 434 5.89 -10.43 -48.14
C LEU A 434 4.82 -11.33 -47.54
N GLN A 435 4.24 -12.26 -48.31
CA GLN A 435 3.28 -13.23 -47.78
C GLN A 435 3.92 -14.13 -46.73
N SER A 436 5.11 -14.67 -47.01
CA SER A 436 5.85 -15.49 -46.05
C SER A 436 6.18 -14.73 -44.77
N ALA A 437 6.63 -13.47 -44.88
CA ALA A 437 6.89 -12.63 -43.71
C ALA A 437 5.61 -12.30 -42.94
N ASN A 438 4.47 -12.17 -43.61
CA ASN A 438 3.19 -11.93 -42.97
C ASN A 438 2.67 -13.16 -42.22
N GLU A 439 2.83 -14.36 -42.79
CA GLU A 439 2.54 -15.62 -42.10
C GLU A 439 3.41 -15.79 -40.85
N GLU A 440 4.72 -15.48 -40.93
CA GLU A 440 5.62 -15.52 -39.77
C GLU A 440 5.24 -14.47 -38.70
N LEU A 441 4.76 -13.29 -39.12
CA LEU A 441 4.20 -12.29 -38.19
C LEU A 441 2.90 -12.76 -37.54
N GLU A 442 2.02 -13.43 -38.26
CA GLU A 442 0.80 -14.02 -37.69
C GLU A 442 1.15 -15.10 -36.66
N THR A 443 2.08 -16.01 -36.98
CA THR A 443 2.50 -17.05 -36.03
C THR A 443 3.15 -16.47 -34.78
N THR A 444 4.02 -15.46 -34.92
CA THR A 444 4.64 -14.80 -33.75
C THR A 444 3.61 -14.02 -32.93
N ASN A 445 2.57 -13.48 -33.56
CA ASN A 445 1.48 -12.83 -32.84
C ASN A 445 0.61 -13.83 -32.08
N GLU A 446 0.34 -15.01 -32.66
CA GLU A 446 -0.34 -16.12 -31.95
C GLU A 446 0.49 -16.62 -30.76
N GLU A 447 1.80 -16.79 -30.93
CA GLU A 447 2.71 -17.14 -29.83
C GLU A 447 2.72 -16.07 -28.74
N LEU A 448 2.81 -14.80 -29.10
CA LEU A 448 2.74 -13.68 -28.14
C LEU A 448 1.41 -13.67 -27.40
N GLN A 449 0.29 -13.88 -28.09
CA GLN A 449 -1.01 -13.96 -27.47
C GLN A 449 -1.10 -15.13 -26.48
N SER A 450 -0.62 -16.31 -26.86
CA SER A 450 -0.52 -17.47 -25.98
C SER A 450 0.32 -17.17 -24.72
N THR A 451 1.49 -16.54 -24.88
CA THR A 451 2.31 -16.14 -23.73
C THR A 451 1.64 -15.08 -22.85
N ASN A 452 0.81 -14.21 -23.43
CA ASN A 452 0.07 -13.21 -22.69
C ASN A 452 -1.07 -13.85 -21.89
N GLU A 453 -1.77 -14.82 -22.47
CA GLU A 453 -2.77 -15.64 -21.76
C GLU A 453 -2.11 -16.43 -20.62
N GLU A 454 -0.91 -16.99 -20.82
CA GLU A 454 -0.14 -17.65 -19.76
C GLU A 454 0.34 -16.67 -18.68
N LEU A 455 0.71 -15.43 -19.04
CA LEU A 455 1.03 -14.40 -18.04
C LEU A 455 -0.20 -13.95 -17.25
N GLU A 456 -1.36 -13.79 -17.90
CA GLU A 456 -2.62 -13.49 -17.22
C GLU A 456 -2.98 -14.59 -16.22
N THR A 457 -2.86 -15.87 -16.58
CA THR A 457 -3.13 -16.98 -15.65
C THR A 457 -2.13 -16.99 -14.49
N THR A 458 -0.84 -16.77 -14.72
CA THR A 458 0.14 -16.66 -13.61
C THR A 458 -0.15 -15.48 -12.70
N ASN A 459 -0.67 -14.38 -13.25
CA ASN A 459 -1.05 -13.21 -12.46
C ASN A 459 -2.31 -13.48 -11.63
N GLU A 460 -3.29 -14.21 -12.17
CA GLU A 460 -4.46 -14.69 -11.41
C GLU A 460 -4.03 -15.65 -10.29
N GLU A 461 -3.11 -16.58 -10.56
CA GLU A 461 -2.54 -17.47 -9.53
C GLU A 461 -1.81 -16.67 -8.45
N LEU A 462 -0.98 -15.69 -8.82
CA LEU A 462 -0.30 -14.82 -7.87
C LEU A 462 -1.29 -14.02 -7.03
N GLN A 463 -2.33 -13.46 -7.64
CA GLN A 463 -3.38 -12.75 -6.91
C GLN A 463 -4.09 -13.69 -5.93
N SER A 464 -4.44 -14.90 -6.35
CA SER A 464 -5.03 -15.91 -5.48
C SER A 464 -4.11 -16.24 -4.30
N THR A 465 -2.80 -16.42 -4.52
CA THR A 465 -1.86 -16.67 -3.42
C THR A 465 -1.72 -15.48 -2.49
N ASN A 466 -1.86 -14.25 -3.01
CA ASN A 466 -1.82 -13.05 -2.19
C ASN A 466 -3.08 -12.94 -1.32
N GLU A 467 -4.26 -13.26 -1.87
CA GLU A 467 -5.51 -13.36 -1.11
C GLU A 467 -5.43 -14.45 -0.02
N GLU A 468 -4.84 -15.61 -0.33
CA GLU A 468 -4.55 -16.66 0.67
C GLU A 468 -3.55 -16.17 1.75
N LEU A 469 -2.53 -15.40 1.38
CA LEU A 469 -1.60 -14.81 2.35
C LEU A 469 -2.27 -13.75 3.23
N GLU A 470 -3.13 -12.90 2.69
CA GLU A 470 -3.88 -11.92 3.48
C GLU A 470 -4.82 -12.60 4.46
N THR A 471 -5.55 -13.63 4.02
CA THR A 471 -6.43 -14.40 4.91
C THR A 471 -5.67 -15.09 6.03
N THR A 472 -4.54 -15.73 5.74
CA THR A 472 -3.70 -16.36 6.78
C THR A 472 -3.10 -15.34 7.74
N ASN A 473 -2.76 -14.13 7.27
CA ASN A 473 -2.28 -13.05 8.12
C ASN A 473 -3.38 -12.52 9.05
N GLU A 474 -4.61 -12.39 8.55
CA GLU A 474 -5.76 -12.00 9.36
C GLU A 474 -6.12 -13.07 10.40
N GLU A 475 -6.03 -14.36 10.04
CA GLU A 475 -6.17 -15.47 10.98
C GLU A 475 -5.07 -15.45 12.07
N LEU A 476 -3.82 -15.21 11.69
CA LEU A 476 -2.72 -15.06 12.65
C LEU A 476 -2.92 -13.85 13.57
N ARG A 477 -3.40 -12.74 13.05
CA ARG A 477 -3.70 -11.55 13.84
C ARG A 477 -4.82 -11.81 14.84
N SER A 478 -5.91 -12.43 14.38
CA SER A 478 -7.06 -12.82 15.21
C SER A 478 -6.65 -13.80 16.31
N THR A 479 -5.85 -14.82 15.99
CA THR A 479 -5.34 -15.76 17.00
C THR A 479 -4.41 -15.09 18.01
N ASN A 480 -3.60 -14.11 17.58
CA ASN A 480 -2.76 -13.35 18.48
C ASN A 480 -3.59 -12.48 19.44
N GLU A 481 -4.64 -11.81 18.95
CA GLU A 481 -5.58 -11.05 19.79
C GLU A 481 -6.30 -11.95 20.80
N GLN A 482 -6.69 -13.17 20.39
CA GLN A 482 -7.26 -14.17 21.30
C GLN A 482 -6.26 -14.61 22.38
N LEU A 483 -4.99 -14.82 22.01
CA LEU A 483 -3.93 -15.19 22.96
C LEU A 483 -3.66 -14.07 23.95
N GLU A 484 -3.63 -12.81 23.50
CA GLU A 484 -3.47 -11.64 24.39
C GLU A 484 -4.64 -11.54 25.38
N SER A 485 -5.87 -11.64 24.90
CA SER A 485 -7.07 -11.64 25.75
C SER A 485 -7.04 -12.77 26.79
N MET A 486 -6.65 -13.98 26.37
CA MET A 486 -6.50 -15.11 27.30
C MET A 486 -5.38 -14.88 28.32
N ASN A 487 -4.29 -14.23 27.93
CA ASN A 487 -3.19 -13.89 28.83
C ASN A 487 -3.63 -12.86 29.88
N ASP A 488 -4.39 -11.84 29.47
CA ASP A 488 -4.95 -10.85 30.39
C ASP A 488 -5.94 -11.46 31.38
N GLU A 489 -6.80 -12.38 30.91
CA GLU A 489 -7.70 -13.12 31.81
C GLU A 489 -6.92 -14.01 32.78
N MET A 490 -5.88 -14.70 32.31
CA MET A 490 -5.00 -15.49 33.18
C MET A 490 -4.29 -14.62 34.23
N ARG A 491 -3.85 -13.41 33.87
CA ARG A 491 -3.26 -12.46 34.81
C ARG A 491 -4.28 -12.01 35.85
N ARG A 492 -5.50 -11.67 35.43
CA ARG A 492 -6.59 -11.30 36.34
C ARG A 492 -6.91 -12.42 37.33
N GLN A 493 -6.99 -13.67 36.85
CA GLN A 493 -7.21 -14.83 37.73
C GLN A 493 -6.04 -15.06 38.70
N SER A 494 -4.80 -14.81 38.26
CA SER A 494 -3.61 -14.88 39.12
C SER A 494 -3.64 -13.80 40.21
N ASP A 495 -4.05 -12.59 39.89
CA ASP A 495 -4.17 -11.48 40.82
C ASP A 495 -5.29 -11.73 41.84
N GLU A 496 -6.47 -12.15 41.39
CA GLU A 496 -7.57 -12.57 42.26
C GLU A 496 -7.15 -13.71 43.20
N ALA A 497 -6.49 -14.75 42.68
CA ALA A 497 -5.97 -15.85 43.50
C ALA A 497 -4.96 -15.38 44.54
N THR A 498 -4.12 -14.40 44.20
CA THR A 498 -3.15 -13.79 45.12
C THR A 498 -3.86 -12.99 46.21
N GLU A 499 -4.89 -12.21 45.88
CA GLU A 499 -5.71 -11.46 46.83
C GLU A 499 -6.43 -12.41 47.80
N TYR A 500 -7.08 -13.47 47.30
CA TYR A 500 -7.71 -14.49 48.14
C TYR A 500 -6.71 -15.17 49.07
N ARG A 501 -5.51 -15.47 48.59
CA ARG A 501 -4.44 -16.05 49.42
C ARG A 501 -4.02 -15.11 50.53
N SER A 502 -3.77 -13.83 50.22
CA SER A 502 -3.44 -12.81 51.23
C SER A 502 -4.55 -12.62 52.25
N TYR A 503 -5.82 -12.64 51.82
CA TYR A 503 -6.97 -12.59 52.72
C TYR A 503 -7.02 -13.80 53.67
N ALA A 504 -6.87 -15.03 53.14
CA ALA A 504 -6.85 -16.25 53.95
C ALA A 504 -5.69 -16.24 54.98
N GLU A 505 -4.50 -15.82 54.56
CA GLU A 505 -3.35 -15.65 55.45
C GLU A 505 -3.62 -14.59 56.53
N ALA A 506 -4.28 -13.48 56.19
CA ALA A 506 -4.64 -12.44 57.15
C ALA A 506 -5.64 -12.94 58.20
N VAL A 507 -6.67 -13.68 57.79
CA VAL A 507 -7.63 -14.32 58.72
C VAL A 507 -6.89 -15.25 59.68
N LEU A 508 -6.08 -16.18 59.17
CA LEU A 508 -5.32 -17.12 60.00
C LEU A 508 -4.34 -16.43 60.95
N ARG A 509 -3.74 -15.29 60.55
CA ARG A 509 -2.85 -14.48 61.39
C ARG A 509 -3.57 -13.76 62.52
N SER A 510 -4.86 -13.47 62.38
CA SER A 510 -5.67 -12.76 63.37
C SER A 510 -6.29 -13.66 64.44
N MET A 511 -6.23 -14.99 64.28
CA MET A 511 -6.78 -15.93 65.25
C MET A 511 -5.85 -16.10 66.47
N ASP A 512 -6.43 -16.01 67.67
CA ASP A 512 -5.74 -16.23 68.95
C ASP A 512 -5.62 -17.73 69.33
N THR A 513 -5.90 -18.63 68.38
CA THR A 513 -5.76 -20.09 68.52
C THR A 513 -4.76 -20.63 67.50
N GLY A 514 -4.14 -21.76 67.81
CA GLY A 514 -3.20 -22.43 66.91
C GLY A 514 -3.94 -23.17 65.82
N VAL A 515 -3.74 -22.78 64.56
CA VAL A 515 -4.31 -23.48 63.41
C VAL A 515 -3.18 -24.07 62.57
N ILE A 516 -3.16 -25.40 62.48
CA ILE A 516 -2.24 -26.15 61.63
C ILE A 516 -3.07 -26.95 60.63
N VAL A 517 -2.79 -26.78 59.34
CA VAL A 517 -3.44 -27.56 58.28
C VAL A 517 -2.41 -28.56 57.74
N LEU A 518 -2.78 -29.83 57.67
CA LEU A 518 -1.99 -30.91 57.10
C LEU A 518 -2.66 -31.45 55.83
N ASP A 519 -1.87 -31.89 54.86
CA ASP A 519 -2.37 -32.68 53.73
C ASP A 519 -2.47 -34.18 54.07
N HIS A 520 -2.95 -34.98 53.11
CA HIS A 520 -3.08 -36.42 53.22
C HIS A 520 -1.76 -37.17 53.52
N GLU A 521 -0.60 -36.57 53.22
CA GLU A 521 0.74 -37.11 53.53
C GLU A 521 1.26 -36.65 54.90
N MET A 522 0.41 -35.98 55.69
CA MET A 522 0.73 -35.38 56.98
C MET A 522 1.77 -34.25 56.89
N LYS A 523 1.91 -33.63 55.72
CA LYS A 523 2.78 -32.47 55.54
C LYS A 523 2.06 -31.19 55.92
N VAL A 524 2.76 -30.31 56.61
CA VAL A 524 2.23 -29.02 57.06
C VAL A 524 2.00 -28.11 55.85
N ARG A 525 0.75 -27.71 55.64
CA ARG A 525 0.31 -26.78 54.59
C ARG A 525 -0.02 -25.38 55.12
N SER A 526 -0.32 -25.27 56.40
CA SER A 526 -0.51 -23.99 57.07
C SER A 526 0.02 -24.03 58.48
N TRP A 527 0.67 -22.94 58.88
CA TRP A 527 1.28 -22.75 60.18
C TRP A 527 1.05 -21.29 60.61
N ASN A 528 0.02 -21.04 61.42
CA ASN A 528 -0.38 -19.68 61.76
C ASN A 528 0.51 -19.02 62.83
N ARG A 529 0.38 -17.70 62.99
CA ARG A 529 1.22 -16.89 63.89
C ARG A 529 1.20 -17.37 65.35
N TRP A 530 0.07 -17.86 65.82
CA TRP A 530 -0.02 -18.45 67.15
C TRP A 530 0.91 -19.65 67.29
N SER A 531 0.92 -20.54 66.28
CA SER A 531 1.79 -21.72 66.26
C SER A 531 3.28 -21.34 66.23
N GLU A 532 3.66 -20.30 65.48
CA GLU A 532 5.01 -19.74 65.51
C GLU A 532 5.42 -19.24 66.90
N ASN A 533 4.52 -18.48 67.55
CA ASN A 533 4.80 -17.87 68.85
C ASN A 533 4.91 -18.90 69.97
N THR A 534 4.07 -19.94 69.94
CA THR A 534 4.00 -20.99 70.97
C THR A 534 5.17 -21.97 70.83
N TRP A 535 5.43 -22.46 69.60
CA TRP A 535 6.40 -23.52 69.36
C TRP A 535 7.80 -23.01 68.95
N GLY A 536 7.91 -21.75 68.49
CA GLY A 536 9.19 -21.10 68.21
C GLY A 536 9.79 -21.38 66.84
N LEU A 537 9.05 -22.04 65.93
CA LEU A 537 9.46 -22.29 64.55
C LEU A 537 8.68 -21.38 63.60
N ARG A 538 9.37 -20.82 62.59
CA ARG A 538 8.74 -19.96 61.57
C ARG A 538 7.98 -20.80 60.56
N SER A 539 6.92 -20.24 59.96
CA SER A 539 6.13 -20.92 58.93
C SER A 539 6.99 -21.44 57.78
N GLU A 540 7.96 -20.66 57.30
CA GLU A 540 8.87 -21.05 56.20
C GLU A 540 9.72 -22.28 56.51
N GLU A 541 10.05 -22.51 57.78
CA GLU A 541 10.86 -23.64 58.21
C GLU A 541 10.03 -24.93 58.29
N VAL A 542 8.71 -24.80 58.52
CA VAL A 542 7.83 -25.93 58.84
C VAL A 542 6.98 -26.37 57.64
N LEU A 543 6.62 -25.44 56.74
CA LEU A 543 5.80 -25.74 55.57
C LEU A 543 6.43 -26.85 54.70
N GLY A 544 5.61 -27.82 54.29
CA GLY A 544 6.02 -28.97 53.48
C GLY A 544 6.70 -30.10 54.26
N GLN A 545 7.12 -29.86 55.51
CA GLN A 545 7.65 -30.92 56.39
C GLN A 545 6.52 -31.78 56.94
N ARG A 546 6.81 -33.04 57.28
CA ARG A 546 5.85 -33.92 57.96
C ARG A 546 5.71 -33.47 59.41
N LEU A 547 4.50 -33.41 59.96
CA LEU A 547 4.30 -32.97 61.36
C LEU A 547 5.13 -33.79 62.37
N SER A 548 5.41 -35.06 62.09
CA SER A 548 6.25 -35.92 62.92
C SER A 548 7.74 -35.61 62.89
N SER A 549 8.25 -34.91 61.88
CA SER A 549 9.66 -34.50 61.78
C SER A 549 9.92 -33.11 62.35
N VAL A 550 8.86 -32.38 62.71
CA VAL A 550 8.94 -31.03 63.29
C VAL A 550 9.22 -31.18 64.79
N ASP A 551 10.38 -30.68 65.23
CA ASP A 551 10.82 -30.79 66.63
C ASP A 551 10.14 -29.73 67.51
N ILE A 552 8.97 -30.09 68.03
CA ILE A 552 8.14 -29.22 68.89
C ILE A 552 7.70 -30.00 70.13
N GLY A 553 7.46 -29.30 71.23
CA GLY A 553 7.03 -29.89 72.52
C GLY A 553 5.66 -30.57 72.50
N LEU A 554 5.00 -30.62 71.34
CA LEU A 554 3.72 -31.27 71.10
C LEU A 554 3.90 -32.81 71.10
N PRO A 555 3.09 -33.58 71.85
CA PRO A 555 3.13 -35.05 71.81
C PRO A 555 2.59 -35.65 70.49
N VAL A 556 3.25 -35.40 69.36
CA VAL A 556 2.77 -35.73 68.01
C VAL A 556 2.39 -37.21 67.86
N LEU A 557 3.14 -38.13 68.48
CA LEU A 557 2.85 -39.57 68.47
C LEU A 557 1.46 -39.92 69.05
N ARG A 558 0.96 -39.15 70.04
CA ARG A 558 -0.38 -39.34 70.61
C ARG A 558 -1.49 -38.79 69.71
N LEU A 559 -1.15 -37.85 68.83
CA LEU A 559 -2.09 -37.28 67.88
C LEU A 559 -2.24 -38.16 66.63
N THR A 560 -1.16 -38.82 66.18
CA THR A 560 -1.14 -39.60 64.94
C THR A 560 -2.28 -40.62 64.84
N ALA A 561 -2.53 -41.39 65.90
CA ALA A 561 -3.59 -42.40 65.90
C ALA A 561 -4.98 -41.75 65.72
N ASN A 562 -5.24 -40.62 66.39
CA ASN A 562 -6.51 -39.92 66.29
C ASN A 562 -6.68 -39.18 64.95
N ILE A 563 -5.59 -38.66 64.38
CA ILE A 563 -5.60 -38.06 63.05
C ILE A 563 -6.02 -39.09 62.00
N GLN A 564 -5.49 -40.32 62.07
CA GLN A 564 -5.87 -41.40 61.15
C GLN A 564 -7.35 -41.78 61.28
N ARG A 565 -7.90 -41.83 62.50
CA ARG A 565 -9.33 -42.11 62.72
C ARG A 565 -10.25 -41.06 62.08
N VAL A 566 -9.86 -39.78 62.17
CA VAL A 566 -10.61 -38.68 61.50
C VAL A 566 -10.48 -38.76 59.98
N LEU A 567 -9.29 -39.03 59.45
CA LEU A 567 -9.07 -39.18 58.00
C LEU A 567 -9.81 -40.40 57.41
N ASN A 568 -9.91 -41.50 58.16
CA ASN A 568 -10.68 -42.69 57.77
C ASN A 568 -12.20 -42.50 57.90
N GLY A 569 -12.66 -41.35 58.40
CA GLY A 569 -14.08 -41.06 58.60
C GLY A 569 -14.73 -41.80 59.77
N GLU A 570 -13.94 -42.39 60.68
CA GLU A 570 -14.45 -43.10 61.87
C GLU A 570 -15.12 -42.13 62.86
N GLU A 571 -14.60 -40.91 62.97
CA GLU A 571 -15.18 -39.82 63.76
C GLU A 571 -15.13 -38.51 62.98
N ARG A 572 -16.19 -37.69 63.08
CA ARG A 572 -16.28 -36.39 62.37
C ARG A 572 -15.36 -35.31 62.96
N GLN A 573 -15.08 -35.41 64.26
CA GLN A 573 -14.16 -34.53 64.97
C GLN A 573 -13.69 -35.20 66.25
N ILE A 574 -12.44 -34.98 66.65
CA ILE A 574 -11.89 -35.52 67.90
C ILE A 574 -11.30 -34.39 68.72
N PHE A 575 -11.67 -34.32 70.01
CA PHE A 575 -11.04 -33.44 71.00
C PHE A 575 -10.03 -34.23 71.83
N ILE A 576 -8.83 -33.68 71.96
CA ILE A 576 -7.75 -34.27 72.74
C ILE A 576 -7.18 -33.20 73.64
N GLU A 577 -7.13 -33.49 74.93
CA GLU A 577 -6.46 -32.63 75.90
C GLU A 577 -5.11 -33.24 76.28
N PHE A 578 -4.06 -32.42 76.27
CA PHE A 578 -2.73 -32.85 76.70
C PHE A 578 -1.95 -31.68 77.29
N ARG A 579 -0.87 -31.99 77.99
CA ARG A 579 0.11 -31.01 78.44
C ARG A 579 1.33 -31.03 77.54
N ALA A 580 1.80 -29.87 77.15
CA ALA A 580 2.99 -29.71 76.34
C ALA A 580 3.82 -28.51 76.81
N LEU A 581 5.11 -28.52 76.47
CA LEU A 581 6.04 -27.43 76.77
C LEU A 581 6.02 -26.43 75.61
N ASP A 582 5.88 -25.15 75.93
CA ASP A 582 6.11 -24.08 74.95
C ASP A 582 7.61 -23.86 74.71
N ARG A 583 7.97 -23.01 73.73
CA ARG A 583 9.36 -22.65 73.43
C ARG A 583 10.15 -22.04 74.59
N ARG A 584 9.46 -21.55 75.64
CA ARG A 584 10.05 -20.93 76.84
C ARG A 584 10.14 -21.93 78.00
N GLY A 585 9.80 -23.21 77.77
CA GLY A 585 9.80 -24.25 78.78
C GLY A 585 8.62 -24.18 79.76
N ARG A 586 7.57 -23.41 79.46
CA ARG A 586 6.35 -23.33 80.28
C ARG A 586 5.45 -24.52 79.95
N MET A 587 4.96 -25.19 80.98
CA MET A 587 3.94 -26.24 80.84
C MET A 587 2.58 -25.60 80.60
N LEU A 588 1.99 -25.91 79.45
CA LEU A 588 0.66 -25.45 79.05
C LEU A 588 -0.30 -26.64 78.94
N ASP A 589 -1.55 -26.43 79.33
CA ASP A 589 -2.66 -27.36 79.11
C ASP A 589 -3.35 -26.98 77.79
N PHE A 590 -3.27 -27.84 76.78
CA PHE A 590 -3.89 -27.60 75.48
C PHE A 590 -5.11 -28.48 75.28
N ARG A 591 -6.11 -27.92 74.60
CA ARG A 591 -7.16 -28.67 73.93
C ARG A 591 -6.92 -28.59 72.43
N VAL A 592 -6.86 -29.74 71.77
CA VAL A 592 -6.69 -29.85 70.32
C VAL A 592 -7.91 -30.50 69.70
N LEU A 593 -8.53 -29.78 68.79
CA LEU A 593 -9.64 -30.23 67.96
C LEU A 593 -9.09 -30.66 66.59
N LEU A 594 -9.34 -31.90 66.23
CA LEU A 594 -9.00 -32.50 64.94
C LEU A 594 -10.23 -32.50 64.03
N LEU A 595 -10.12 -31.87 62.86
CA LEU A 595 -11.21 -31.76 61.86
C LEU A 595 -10.72 -32.19 60.47
N PRO A 596 -11.50 -32.96 59.69
CA PRO A 596 -11.10 -33.31 58.33
C PRO A 596 -11.13 -32.10 57.40
N LEU A 597 -10.14 -31.96 56.52
CA LEU A 597 -10.10 -30.93 55.47
C LEU A 597 -10.85 -31.45 54.23
N LEU A 598 -12.06 -30.94 54.02
CA LEU A 598 -12.95 -31.35 52.93
C LEU A 598 -12.89 -30.34 51.77
N TYR A 599 -12.57 -30.81 50.57
CA TYR A 599 -12.65 -30.01 49.32
C TYR A 599 -13.95 -30.28 48.53
N GLY A 600 -14.85 -31.10 49.07
CA GLY A 600 -16.07 -31.60 48.45
C GLY A 600 -16.83 -32.53 49.40
N SER A 601 -17.83 -33.27 48.90
CA SER A 601 -18.82 -33.89 49.80
C SER A 601 -18.36 -35.10 50.62
N GLN A 602 -17.30 -35.85 50.27
CA GLN A 602 -16.94 -37.06 51.06
C GLN A 602 -15.45 -37.48 51.18
N ASP A 603 -14.48 -36.86 50.50
CA ASP A 603 -13.06 -37.25 50.65
C ASP A 603 -12.27 -36.24 51.49
N ALA A 604 -11.81 -36.68 52.67
CA ALA A 604 -10.87 -35.93 53.50
C ALA A 604 -9.46 -36.00 52.87
N ARG A 605 -8.99 -34.87 52.32
CA ARG A 605 -7.65 -34.78 51.69
C ARG A 605 -6.57 -34.25 52.63
N GLY A 606 -6.91 -34.11 53.90
CA GLY A 606 -6.04 -33.55 54.93
C GLY A 606 -6.77 -33.39 56.24
N ILE A 607 -6.10 -32.80 57.22
CA ILE A 607 -6.65 -32.56 58.55
C ILE A 607 -6.29 -31.17 59.05
N VAL A 608 -7.20 -30.54 59.78
CA VAL A 608 -7.02 -29.27 60.46
C VAL A 608 -6.92 -29.53 61.96
N LEU A 609 -5.87 -29.02 62.57
CA LEU A 609 -5.66 -29.04 64.01
C LEU A 609 -5.91 -27.62 64.53
N ILE A 610 -6.90 -27.48 65.39
CA ILE A 610 -7.18 -26.24 66.12
C ILE A 610 -6.75 -26.44 67.56
N MET A 611 -5.83 -25.63 68.05
CA MET A 611 -5.22 -25.72 69.37
C MET A 611 -5.62 -24.51 70.21
N GLU A 612 -6.20 -24.77 71.37
CA GLU A 612 -6.64 -23.77 72.33
C GLU A 612 -5.85 -23.93 73.64
N ASP A 613 -5.34 -22.82 74.17
CA ASP A 613 -4.65 -22.81 75.47
C ASP A 613 -5.68 -22.73 76.61
N MET A 614 -5.74 -23.78 77.41
CA MET A 614 -6.68 -23.95 78.53
C MET A 614 -6.01 -23.68 79.89
N THR A 615 -4.75 -23.20 79.90
CA THR A 615 -3.94 -23.10 81.11
C THR A 615 -4.55 -22.18 82.15
N ASP A 616 -5.03 -21.00 81.76
CA ASP A 616 -5.63 -20.04 82.68
C ASP A 616 -7.01 -20.49 83.17
N LEU A 617 -7.81 -21.13 82.32
CA LEU A 617 -9.09 -21.72 82.73
C LEU A 617 -8.89 -22.79 83.81
N ARG A 618 -7.96 -23.73 83.58
CA ARG A 618 -7.65 -24.79 84.56
C ARG A 618 -7.07 -24.25 85.86
N ARG A 619 -6.27 -23.19 85.80
CA ARG A 619 -5.77 -22.49 87.01
C ARG A 619 -6.91 -21.85 87.80
N SER A 620 -7.84 -21.19 87.11
CA SER A 620 -9.02 -20.58 87.74
C SER A 620 -9.92 -21.62 88.40
N GLU A 621 -10.21 -22.73 87.71
CA GLU A 621 -11.00 -23.84 88.25
C GLU A 621 -10.33 -24.47 89.49
N ALA A 622 -9.02 -24.71 89.42
CA ALA A 622 -8.25 -25.24 90.54
C ALA A 622 -8.24 -24.29 91.75
N PHE A 623 -8.20 -22.98 91.50
CA PHE A 623 -8.26 -21.95 92.55
C PHE A 623 -9.64 -21.87 93.21
N SER A 624 -10.73 -21.90 92.44
CA SER A 624 -12.09 -21.96 92.98
C SER A 624 -12.32 -23.22 93.83
N ALA A 625 -11.84 -24.38 93.37
CA ALA A 625 -11.91 -25.62 94.15
C ALA A 625 -11.07 -25.56 95.44
N TYR A 626 -9.97 -24.81 95.45
CA TYR A 626 -9.16 -24.58 96.66
C TYR A 626 -9.91 -23.72 97.68
N LEU A 627 -10.56 -22.63 97.27
CA LEU A 627 -11.37 -21.78 98.15
C LEU A 627 -12.54 -22.54 98.77
N GLY A 628 -13.24 -23.37 98.00
CA GLY A 628 -14.32 -24.22 98.52
C GLY A 628 -13.88 -25.15 99.65
N ARG A 629 -12.66 -25.71 99.58
CA ARG A 629 -12.10 -26.54 100.66
C ARG A 629 -11.80 -25.77 101.94
N ILE A 630 -11.35 -24.51 101.83
CA ILE A 630 -11.05 -23.67 103.00
C ILE A 630 -12.35 -23.35 103.76
N VAL A 631 -13.39 -22.92 103.06
CA VAL A 631 -14.68 -22.56 103.68
C VAL A 631 -15.33 -23.76 104.38
N ALA A 632 -15.21 -24.96 103.80
CA ALA A 632 -15.72 -26.19 104.42
C ALA A 632 -15.02 -26.57 105.74
N GLY A 633 -13.78 -26.14 105.97
CA GLY A 633 -12.97 -26.49 107.14
C GLY A 633 -13.12 -25.56 108.37
N LEU A 634 -13.85 -24.45 108.27
CA LEU A 634 -14.01 -23.48 109.34
C LEU A 634 -14.81 -24.04 110.54
N MET A 635 -14.37 -23.70 111.77
CA MET A 635 -15.07 -24.06 113.03
C MET A 635 -16.38 -23.29 113.20
N ASN A 636 -16.44 -22.05 112.73
CA ASN A 636 -17.64 -21.23 112.76
C ASN A 636 -18.67 -21.77 111.75
N GLU A 637 -19.94 -21.64 112.10
CA GLU A 637 -21.05 -22.06 111.25
C GLU A 637 -21.28 -20.95 110.23
N VAL A 638 -21.17 -21.27 108.94
CA VAL A 638 -21.38 -20.30 107.85
C VAL A 638 -22.64 -20.72 107.10
N TYR A 639 -23.61 -19.81 107.08
CA TYR A 639 -24.88 -19.97 106.41
C TYR A 639 -24.99 -19.03 105.22
N PHE A 640 -25.42 -19.55 104.10
CA PHE A 640 -25.78 -18.79 102.91
C PHE A 640 -27.30 -18.78 102.82
N LEU A 641 -27.91 -17.62 102.98
CA LEU A 641 -29.34 -17.43 103.14
C LEU A 641 -29.91 -16.64 101.96
N ASP A 642 -31.13 -17.00 101.58
CA ASP A 642 -31.93 -16.20 100.66
C ASP A 642 -32.37 -14.89 101.34
N PRO A 643 -32.14 -13.71 100.74
CA PRO A 643 -32.38 -12.43 101.40
C PRO A 643 -33.86 -12.14 101.69
N GLU A 644 -34.80 -12.70 100.92
CA GLU A 644 -36.23 -12.43 101.10
C GLU A 644 -36.87 -13.39 102.10
N THR A 645 -36.53 -14.68 101.95
CA THR A 645 -37.17 -15.78 102.70
C THR A 645 -36.38 -16.24 103.92
N LEU A 646 -35.10 -15.86 104.04
CA LEU A 646 -34.15 -16.34 105.06
C LEU A 646 -34.03 -17.87 105.09
N ARG A 647 -34.34 -18.54 103.97
CA ARG A 647 -34.09 -19.97 103.76
C ARG A 647 -32.62 -20.23 103.47
N PHE A 648 -32.11 -21.36 103.93
CA PHE A 648 -30.74 -21.77 103.62
C PHE A 648 -30.59 -22.17 102.15
N LYS A 649 -29.71 -21.51 101.40
CA LYS A 649 -29.24 -21.95 100.08
C LYS A 649 -28.12 -22.98 100.22
N GLU A 650 -27.17 -22.68 101.10
CA GLU A 650 -26.02 -23.54 101.38
C GLU A 650 -25.52 -23.30 102.81
N VAL A 651 -24.82 -24.28 103.40
CA VAL A 651 -24.14 -24.13 104.68
C VAL A 651 -22.80 -24.85 104.63
N ASN A 652 -21.81 -24.40 105.40
CA ASN A 652 -20.53 -25.11 105.48
C ASN A 652 -20.66 -26.43 106.27
N ALA A 653 -19.63 -27.30 106.19
CA ALA A 653 -19.65 -28.60 106.87
C ALA A 653 -19.65 -28.48 108.42
N GLY A 654 -19.21 -27.34 108.97
CA GLY A 654 -19.32 -27.03 110.41
C GLY A 654 -20.78 -26.82 110.83
N ALA A 655 -21.49 -25.95 110.14
CA ALA A 655 -22.92 -25.71 110.27
C ALA A 655 -23.76 -26.99 110.15
N GLN A 656 -23.54 -27.78 109.10
CA GLN A 656 -24.32 -29.01 108.87
C GLN A 656 -24.18 -30.01 110.03
N ARG A 657 -22.98 -30.15 110.61
CA ARG A 657 -22.73 -31.04 111.76
C ARG A 657 -23.45 -30.57 113.01
N LYS A 658 -23.43 -29.26 113.30
CA LYS A 658 -24.09 -28.70 114.48
C LYS A 658 -25.60 -28.70 114.35
N LEU A 659 -26.16 -28.33 113.19
CA LEU A 659 -27.58 -28.43 112.90
C LEU A 659 -28.09 -29.89 112.94
N GLY A 660 -27.22 -30.87 112.68
CA GLY A 660 -27.53 -32.29 112.81
C GLY A 660 -28.53 -32.80 111.76
N MET A 661 -28.59 -32.11 110.60
CA MET A 661 -29.51 -32.39 109.49
C MET A 661 -28.76 -32.51 108.16
N ASN A 662 -29.37 -33.19 107.19
CA ASN A 662 -28.83 -33.23 105.82
C ASN A 662 -29.16 -31.93 105.06
N MET A 663 -28.34 -31.57 104.07
CA MET A 663 -28.48 -30.37 103.24
C MET A 663 -29.87 -30.21 102.61
N ASP A 664 -30.50 -31.30 102.16
CA ASP A 664 -31.83 -31.24 101.54
C ASP A 664 -32.90 -30.76 102.53
N ARG A 665 -32.83 -31.23 103.78
CA ARG A 665 -33.73 -30.76 104.85
C ARG A 665 -33.39 -29.34 105.30
N ILE A 666 -32.11 -28.99 105.38
CA ILE A 666 -31.66 -27.64 105.77
C ILE A 666 -32.21 -26.60 104.78
N ARG A 667 -32.20 -26.89 103.48
CA ARG A 667 -32.75 -25.99 102.43
C ARG A 667 -34.25 -25.72 102.53
N GLU A 668 -35.00 -26.62 103.17
CA GLU A 668 -36.44 -26.47 103.39
C GLU A 668 -36.77 -25.65 104.65
N THR A 669 -35.79 -25.47 105.55
CA THR A 669 -35.91 -24.69 106.79
C THR A 669 -35.50 -23.23 106.61
N THR A 670 -35.94 -22.38 107.53
CA THR A 670 -35.56 -20.97 107.62
C THR A 670 -34.67 -20.76 108.84
N LEU A 671 -33.86 -19.69 108.84
CA LEU A 671 -33.07 -19.34 110.03
C LEU A 671 -33.95 -19.17 111.28
N MET A 672 -35.20 -18.72 111.11
CA MET A 672 -36.17 -18.53 112.18
C MET A 672 -36.51 -19.81 112.95
N ASP A 673 -36.50 -20.96 112.27
CA ASP A 673 -36.78 -22.26 112.91
C ASP A 673 -35.76 -22.59 114.02
N PHE A 674 -34.59 -21.92 114.00
CA PHE A 674 -33.51 -22.08 114.96
C PHE A 674 -33.41 -20.93 115.97
N MET A 675 -34.26 -19.90 115.89
CA MET A 675 -34.22 -18.72 116.76
C MET A 675 -35.52 -18.54 117.57
N PRO A 676 -35.86 -19.46 118.50
CA PRO A 676 -37.18 -19.48 119.16
C PRO A 676 -37.46 -18.28 120.08
N LEU A 677 -36.43 -17.53 120.48
CA LEU A 677 -36.55 -16.37 121.38
C LEU A 677 -36.63 -15.02 120.66
N VAL A 678 -36.51 -14.99 119.33
CA VAL A 678 -36.51 -13.75 118.54
C VAL A 678 -37.71 -13.76 117.59
N PRO A 679 -38.70 -12.86 117.76
CA PRO A 679 -39.79 -12.71 116.82
C PRO A 679 -39.31 -12.37 115.41
N GLU A 680 -40.01 -12.88 114.38
CA GLU A 680 -39.63 -12.65 112.98
C GLU A 680 -39.62 -11.15 112.59
N GLU A 681 -40.56 -10.36 113.13
CA GLU A 681 -40.61 -8.91 112.91
C GLU A 681 -39.35 -8.20 113.43
N ASP A 682 -38.83 -8.62 114.58
CA ASP A 682 -37.63 -8.03 115.18
C ASP A 682 -36.39 -8.35 114.34
N LEU A 683 -36.23 -9.60 113.89
CA LEU A 683 -35.09 -9.98 113.03
C LEU A 683 -35.14 -9.25 111.68
N ARG A 684 -36.32 -9.11 111.06
CA ARG A 684 -36.47 -8.34 109.81
C ARG A 684 -36.15 -6.86 110.03
N ALA A 685 -36.54 -6.28 111.17
CA ALA A 685 -36.15 -4.92 111.53
C ALA A 685 -34.63 -4.77 111.71
N PHE A 686 -33.95 -5.76 112.32
CA PHE A 686 -32.48 -5.79 112.42
C PHE A 686 -31.79 -5.90 111.07
N LEU A 687 -32.37 -6.62 110.11
CA LEU A 687 -31.80 -6.81 108.76
C LEU A 687 -32.14 -5.70 107.78
N THR A 688 -33.15 -4.86 108.05
CA THR A 688 -33.56 -3.76 107.15
C THR A 688 -32.39 -2.79 106.84
N PRO A 689 -31.58 -2.34 107.82
CA PRO A 689 -30.39 -1.52 107.54
C PRO A 689 -29.31 -2.24 106.69
N LEU A 690 -29.23 -3.57 106.77
CA LEU A 690 -28.30 -4.38 105.97
C LEU A 690 -28.78 -4.48 104.51
N MET A 691 -30.07 -4.74 104.32
CA MET A 691 -30.70 -4.87 103.00
C MET A 691 -30.79 -3.53 102.25
N ASP A 692 -31.04 -2.43 102.97
CA ASP A 692 -31.02 -1.07 102.43
C ASP A 692 -29.60 -0.56 102.12
N GLY A 693 -28.55 -1.28 102.56
CA GLY A 693 -27.15 -0.89 102.42
C GLY A 693 -26.70 0.24 103.37
N LYS A 694 -27.48 0.55 104.42
CA LYS A 694 -27.14 1.54 105.45
C LYS A 694 -26.06 1.04 106.42
N LYS A 695 -25.92 -0.29 106.56
CA LYS A 695 -24.84 -0.97 107.29
C LYS A 695 -24.22 -2.05 106.41
N GLN A 696 -22.91 -2.25 106.51
CA GLN A 696 -22.21 -3.32 105.78
C GLN A 696 -22.34 -4.68 106.45
N GLU A 697 -22.49 -4.70 107.77
CA GLU A 697 -22.75 -5.91 108.55
C GLU A 697 -23.70 -5.62 109.71
N VAL A 698 -24.41 -6.66 110.15
CA VAL A 698 -25.24 -6.65 111.34
C VAL A 698 -24.81 -7.78 112.24
N VAL A 699 -24.40 -7.43 113.46
CA VAL A 699 -24.00 -8.39 114.49
C VAL A 699 -25.00 -8.31 115.63
N PHE A 700 -25.51 -9.45 116.07
CA PHE A 700 -26.36 -9.55 117.24
C PHE A 700 -26.15 -10.86 117.98
N GLU A 701 -26.34 -10.83 119.30
CA GLU A 701 -26.31 -12.03 120.14
C GLU A 701 -27.73 -12.59 120.29
N THR A 702 -27.86 -13.90 120.14
CA THR A 702 -29.12 -14.64 120.27
C THR A 702 -28.87 -16.02 120.87
N VAL A 703 -29.92 -16.79 121.10
CA VAL A 703 -29.84 -18.20 121.47
C VAL A 703 -30.33 -19.03 120.28
N LEU A 704 -29.48 -19.90 119.77
CA LEU A 704 -29.82 -20.82 118.69
C LEU A 704 -30.28 -22.17 119.27
N GLY A 705 -31.50 -22.58 118.93
CA GLY A 705 -32.09 -23.86 119.27
C GLY A 705 -31.89 -24.85 118.14
N VAL A 706 -31.15 -25.93 118.38
CA VAL A 706 -30.80 -26.93 117.36
C VAL A 706 -31.72 -28.14 117.40
N LYS A 707 -32.10 -28.56 118.62
CA LYS A 707 -32.99 -29.70 118.91
C LYS A 707 -33.87 -29.32 120.10
N ALA A 708 -34.99 -30.03 120.29
CA ALA A 708 -35.98 -29.74 121.35
C ALA A 708 -35.38 -29.53 122.76
N ASP A 709 -34.23 -30.15 123.07
CA ASP A 709 -33.56 -30.07 124.37
C ASP A 709 -32.15 -29.41 124.33
N TYR A 710 -31.72 -28.83 123.21
CA TYR A 710 -30.39 -28.20 123.08
C TYR A 710 -30.46 -26.82 122.43
N SER A 711 -30.06 -25.81 123.20
CA SER A 711 -29.89 -24.43 122.73
C SER A 711 -28.60 -23.84 123.29
N TYR A 712 -27.91 -23.01 122.51
CA TYR A 712 -26.65 -22.39 122.90
C TYR A 712 -26.63 -20.89 122.55
N PRO A 713 -25.98 -20.04 123.36
CA PRO A 713 -25.84 -18.63 123.05
C PRO A 713 -24.87 -18.46 121.86
N ALA A 714 -25.27 -17.67 120.87
CA ALA A 714 -24.53 -17.46 119.65
C ALA A 714 -24.49 -15.99 119.27
N GLU A 715 -23.34 -15.52 118.79
CA GLU A 715 -23.20 -14.24 118.12
C GLU A 715 -23.31 -14.50 116.61
N ILE A 716 -24.25 -13.83 115.94
CA ILE A 716 -24.47 -13.96 114.51
C ILE A 716 -24.04 -12.67 113.83
N CYS A 717 -23.05 -12.76 112.95
CA CYS A 717 -22.65 -11.68 112.05
C CYS A 717 -23.22 -11.95 110.65
N MET A 718 -24.02 -11.02 110.12
CA MET A 718 -24.61 -11.13 108.79
C MET A 718 -24.13 -10.03 107.86
N GLN A 719 -23.84 -10.42 106.62
CA GLN A 719 -23.46 -9.54 105.52
C GLN A 719 -24.33 -9.81 104.29
N TYR A 720 -24.76 -8.76 103.60
CA TYR A 720 -25.57 -8.89 102.38
C TYR A 720 -24.73 -8.66 101.13
N LEU A 721 -24.57 -9.72 100.33
CA LEU A 721 -23.86 -9.70 99.05
C LEU A 721 -24.86 -9.40 97.93
N LYS A 722 -25.11 -8.11 97.72
CA LYS A 722 -26.09 -7.58 96.74
C LYS A 722 -25.70 -7.80 95.27
N HIS A 723 -24.41 -7.97 94.97
CA HIS A 723 -23.89 -8.02 93.60
C HIS A 723 -23.68 -9.45 93.05
N GLU A 724 -23.99 -10.47 93.86
CA GLU A 724 -24.02 -11.86 93.40
C GLU A 724 -25.33 -12.15 92.66
N ASP A 725 -25.31 -13.07 91.70
CA ASP A 725 -26.48 -13.49 90.92
C ASP A 725 -26.79 -14.98 91.20
N PRO A 726 -27.78 -15.31 92.05
CA PRO A 726 -28.70 -14.43 92.77
C PRO A 726 -28.11 -13.84 94.08
N PRO A 727 -28.63 -12.70 94.59
CA PRO A 727 -28.12 -12.07 95.80
C PRO A 727 -28.29 -12.97 97.03
N ILE A 728 -27.36 -12.85 97.97
CA ILE A 728 -27.26 -13.79 99.11
C ILE A 728 -26.89 -13.06 100.40
N ILE A 729 -27.42 -13.51 101.53
CA ILE A 729 -26.96 -13.10 102.86
C ILE A 729 -26.03 -14.18 103.38
N VAL A 730 -24.83 -13.79 103.78
CA VAL A 730 -23.88 -14.68 104.47
C VAL A 730 -23.99 -14.41 105.95
N ALA A 731 -24.33 -15.42 106.75
CA ALA A 731 -24.34 -15.36 108.20
C ALA A 731 -23.24 -16.25 108.77
N ILE A 732 -22.34 -15.66 109.55
CA ILE A 732 -21.32 -16.36 110.32
C ILE A 732 -21.80 -16.41 111.76
N VAL A 733 -22.02 -17.62 112.27
CA VAL A 733 -22.48 -17.88 113.61
C VAL A 733 -21.32 -18.37 114.46
N HIS A 734 -21.11 -17.68 115.57
CA HIS A 734 -20.09 -17.99 116.57
C HIS A 734 -20.75 -18.45 117.87
N ASP A 735 -20.37 -19.64 118.34
CA ASP A 735 -20.86 -20.21 119.59
C ASP A 735 -20.15 -19.55 120.78
N THR A 736 -20.91 -18.85 121.62
CA THR A 736 -20.37 -18.05 122.74
C THR A 736 -20.59 -18.71 124.09
N THR A 737 -20.85 -20.03 124.12
CA THR A 737 -21.10 -20.79 125.35
C THR A 737 -20.01 -20.57 126.40
N ASP A 738 -18.74 -20.60 126.00
CA ASP A 738 -17.61 -20.38 126.90
C ASP A 738 -17.56 -18.93 127.44
N ARG A 739 -17.90 -17.94 126.61
CA ARG A 739 -17.90 -16.51 126.97
C ARG A 739 -19.05 -16.16 127.92
N SER A 740 -20.22 -16.78 127.75
CA SER A 740 -21.39 -16.57 128.61
C SER A 740 -21.22 -17.16 130.02
N GLN A 741 -20.43 -18.23 130.19
CA GLN A 741 -20.14 -18.82 131.50
C GLN A 741 -19.17 -17.97 132.35
N LEU A 742 -18.32 -17.16 131.72
CA LEU A 742 -17.35 -16.27 132.38
C LEU A 742 -17.97 -14.96 132.93
N GLY A 743 -19.19 -14.59 132.52
CA GLY A 743 -19.86 -13.33 132.90
C GLY A 743 -20.59 -13.28 134.25
N LYS A 744 -20.60 -14.36 135.05
CA LYS A 744 -21.36 -14.47 136.32
C LYS A 744 -20.54 -14.29 137.62
N VAL A 745 -19.34 -13.72 137.56
CA VAL A 745 -18.50 -13.42 138.74
C VAL A 745 -18.40 -11.90 138.94
N PRO A 746 -18.69 -11.33 140.14
CA PRO A 746 -18.58 -9.88 140.37
C PRO A 746 -17.12 -9.40 140.26
N ARG A 747 -16.90 -8.37 139.43
CA ARG A 747 -15.65 -7.63 139.28
C ARG A 747 -15.34 -6.82 140.56
N GLU A 748 -14.21 -7.10 141.19
CA GLU A 748 -13.42 -6.07 141.91
C GLU A 748 -12.25 -5.66 141.00
N MET A 749 -12.24 -4.36 140.64
CA MET A 749 -11.12 -3.58 140.07
C MET A 749 -10.01 -3.42 141.14
N PRO A 750 -8.72 -3.20 140.82
CA PRO A 750 -8.22 -1.94 140.22
C PRO A 750 -7.09 -2.11 139.17
N GLU A 751 -7.15 -1.41 138.04
CA GLU A 751 -6.48 -0.13 137.69
C GLU A 751 -5.08 -0.30 137.05
N GLU A 752 -4.84 0.59 136.08
CA GLU A 752 -3.57 0.93 135.41
C GLU A 752 -3.03 -0.10 134.38
N SER A 753 -2.65 0.25 133.16
CA SER A 753 -2.18 1.52 132.62
C SER A 753 -2.37 1.58 131.10
N GLU A 754 -2.87 2.72 130.60
CA GLU A 754 -2.58 3.22 129.26
C GLU A 754 -1.09 3.54 129.18
N ASP A 755 -0.39 3.04 128.16
CA ASP A 755 0.60 3.78 127.38
C ASP A 755 1.30 2.81 126.41
N GLU A 756 1.07 2.97 125.11
CA GLU A 756 2.11 3.57 124.25
C GLU A 756 1.60 3.69 122.81
N ALA A 757 1.63 4.93 122.37
CA ALA A 757 1.33 5.38 121.03
C ALA A 757 2.54 5.23 120.11
N ARG A 758 2.27 5.10 118.80
CA ARG A 758 3.15 5.50 117.66
C ARG A 758 4.46 4.69 117.56
N SER A 759 4.88 4.15 116.42
CA SER A 759 5.01 4.80 115.11
C SER A 759 5.62 3.82 114.09
N ALA A 760 5.42 4.15 112.81
CA ALA A 760 6.32 3.94 111.66
C ALA A 760 6.26 2.61 110.87
N ASP A 761 6.18 2.85 109.55
CA ASP A 761 6.36 2.02 108.35
C ASP A 761 5.23 1.10 107.85
#